data_AF-A0A0K8SEB8-F1
#
_entry.id   AF-A0A0K8SEB8-F1
#
_cell.length_a   1.000
_cell.length_b   1.000
_cell.length_c   1.000
_cell.angle_alpha   90.00
_cell.angle_beta   90.00
_cell.angle_gamma   90.00
#
_symmetry.space_group_name_H-M   'P 1'
#
loop_
_entity.id
_entity.type
_entity.pdbx_description
1 polymer ?
#
loop_
_entity_poly.entity_id
_entity_poly.type
_entity_poly.pdbx_seq_one_letter_code
_entity_poly.pdbx_strand_id
1 'polypeptide(L)'
;HLAYIQRSVVIENDPYIFTVVITSLMSSCQSYVVSKQSNLTHWHPVLGWFSQRMDSGVQECLGHVKSQLYLLWSQPMVSPLLGSLLDEVTIPVIDNQPPPSSNFLRRAIDARINRVNTAKQPRYKIGTPDCPLTRVGKVCALYFTALNTLTQLRLDILTGLCYQDSILYRLWKFLESLGPNCGLKLFLDSLADNSKNCSPEFNTLILFCDCMTHYVTILDDIEMYEQQNPFKLNDFITMSNFLNQFLYKGILNNLFDMKGTSGSNLFHALHTLLMVLYRRDSRRSYCPNNHWLVKEIRISSFINDLDKGKKTTQLLLAKMPHIIPHTERVQLFRKFVANEKTVLGLTESACAAGTSTLITIHRSRIVEDGYRQLALLPPQALKGVIRVRFINEQGLDEAGIDQDGVFKEFLEETIKRVFDPSLNLFKATSEERLYPSPTSHIQDNHLQLFEFVGRVLGKAVYEGIVVDVPFASFFLSQVLGQTQEALYSCIDELPSLDRDLYRSLTYIKHLETDVSDLDLTFSTDHDVMGRVLTHELVPGGRMLPVNDHNKINYIHLMAHFRMHIQIKEQTAAFIRGFRSIINLDWLSLFSTPELQRLISGDNVPLDMTDLRRHTQYYGGFHDSHRVVCGCGTYSRKIFPKKNVVCFKVCYELL
;
A
#
# COMPACT_ATOMS: atom_id res chain seq x y z
N HIS A 1 -20.95 -9.60 -33.37
CA HIS A 1 -22.36 -9.24 -33.10
C HIS A 1 -22.89 -9.95 -31.85
N LEU A 2 -22.36 -9.62 -30.67
CA LEU A 2 -22.96 -10.06 -29.39
C LEU A 2 -24.37 -9.47 -29.18
N ALA A 3 -24.64 -8.32 -29.82
CA ALA A 3 -25.92 -7.63 -29.73
C ALA A 3 -27.10 -8.39 -30.37
N TYR A 4 -26.84 -9.29 -31.33
CA TYR A 4 -27.85 -10.03 -32.12
C TYR A 4 -28.02 -11.49 -31.71
N ILE A 5 -27.20 -11.97 -30.77
CA ILE A 5 -27.46 -13.27 -30.15
C ILE A 5 -28.78 -13.12 -29.41
N GLN A 6 -29.74 -14.04 -29.59
CA GLN A 6 -30.87 -14.18 -28.66
C GLN A 6 -30.27 -14.54 -27.31
N ARG A 7 -29.97 -13.50 -26.52
CA ARG A 7 -29.09 -13.54 -25.34
C ARG A 7 -29.56 -14.53 -24.30
N SER A 8 -30.89 -14.61 -24.12
CA SER A 8 -31.54 -15.64 -23.33
C SER A 8 -31.27 -17.03 -23.91
N VAL A 9 -31.55 -17.26 -25.19
CA VAL A 9 -31.49 -18.59 -25.82
C VAL A 9 -30.09 -19.21 -25.84
N VAL A 10 -29.02 -18.48 -26.13
CA VAL A 10 -27.67 -19.12 -26.19
C VAL A 10 -27.11 -19.38 -24.79
N ILE A 11 -27.38 -18.51 -23.83
CA ILE A 11 -26.82 -18.62 -22.48
C ILE A 11 -27.66 -19.52 -21.58
N GLU A 12 -28.98 -19.58 -21.79
CA GLU A 12 -29.86 -20.54 -21.13
C GLU A 12 -29.63 -21.97 -21.63
N ASN A 13 -29.27 -22.15 -22.91
CA ASN A 13 -29.10 -23.49 -23.49
C ASN A 13 -27.69 -24.07 -23.31
N ASP A 14 -26.61 -23.28 -23.45
CA ASP A 14 -25.24 -23.78 -23.27
C ASP A 14 -24.22 -22.69 -22.84
N PRO A 15 -24.22 -22.31 -21.54
CA PRO A 15 -23.28 -21.31 -21.01
C PRO A 15 -21.83 -21.80 -21.05
N TYR A 16 -21.63 -23.13 -21.10
CA TYR A 16 -20.31 -23.74 -21.17
C TYR A 16 -19.66 -23.52 -22.53
N ILE A 17 -20.35 -23.84 -23.63
CA ILE A 17 -19.84 -23.61 -24.99
C ILE A 17 -19.53 -22.13 -25.19
N PHE A 18 -20.42 -21.23 -24.75
CA PHE A 18 -20.19 -19.80 -24.83
C PHE A 18 -18.87 -19.40 -24.15
N THR A 19 -18.67 -19.83 -22.90
CA THR A 19 -17.46 -19.55 -22.13
C THR A 19 -16.21 -20.03 -22.85
N VAL A 20 -16.22 -21.26 -23.39
CA VAL A 20 -15.08 -21.83 -24.11
C VAL A 20 -14.77 -21.04 -25.38
N VAL A 21 -15.77 -20.76 -26.21
CA VAL A 21 -15.59 -20.06 -27.49
C VAL A 21 -15.04 -18.65 -27.29
N ILE A 22 -15.62 -17.87 -26.36
CA ILE A 22 -15.15 -16.51 -26.10
C ILE A 22 -13.74 -16.52 -25.48
N THR A 23 -13.45 -17.46 -24.58
CA THR A 23 -12.10 -17.58 -24.00
C THR A 23 -11.07 -17.90 -25.08
N SER A 24 -11.37 -18.83 -25.99
CA SER A 24 -10.50 -19.16 -27.12
C SER A 24 -10.29 -17.98 -28.06
N LEU A 25 -11.35 -17.23 -28.38
CA LEU A 25 -11.26 -16.03 -29.21
C LEU A 25 -10.34 -14.97 -28.57
N MET A 26 -10.53 -14.68 -27.28
CA MET A 26 -9.68 -13.73 -26.55
C MET A 26 -8.24 -14.20 -26.46
N SER A 27 -8.01 -15.49 -26.21
CA SER A 27 -6.67 -16.09 -26.18
C SER A 27 -5.96 -15.96 -27.54
N SER A 28 -6.69 -16.11 -28.65
CA SER A 28 -6.14 -15.84 -29.99
C SER A 28 -5.76 -14.37 -30.16
N CYS A 29 -6.60 -13.42 -29.70
CA CYS A 29 -6.27 -12.00 -29.73
C CYS A 29 -5.04 -11.67 -28.87
N GLN A 30 -4.90 -12.30 -27.71
CA GLN A 30 -3.80 -12.09 -26.77
C GLN A 30 -2.43 -12.34 -27.41
N SER A 31 -2.33 -13.28 -28.36
CA SER A 31 -1.08 -13.57 -29.09
C SER A 31 -0.52 -12.38 -29.87
N TYR A 32 -1.36 -11.38 -30.16
CA TYR A 32 -0.97 -10.16 -30.87
C TYR A 32 -0.71 -8.98 -29.92
N VAL A 33 -1.15 -9.05 -28.65
CA VAL A 33 -0.97 -7.96 -27.67
C VAL A 33 0.49 -7.93 -27.20
N VAL A 34 1.09 -6.75 -27.18
CA VAL A 34 2.46 -6.55 -26.74
C VAL A 34 2.53 -5.53 -25.60
N SER A 35 3.56 -5.63 -24.77
CA SER A 35 3.71 -4.78 -23.60
C SER A 35 4.29 -3.39 -23.90
N LYS A 36 4.94 -3.21 -25.05
CA LYS A 36 5.68 -1.98 -25.39
C LYS A 36 5.50 -1.56 -26.84
N GLN A 37 5.56 -0.25 -27.05
CA GLN A 37 5.64 0.35 -28.38
C GLN A 37 6.94 -0.05 -29.07
N SER A 38 6.84 -0.40 -30.35
CA SER A 38 7.93 -0.60 -31.30
C SER A 38 7.50 -0.12 -32.69
N ASN A 39 8.44 -0.11 -33.64
CA ASN A 39 8.16 0.26 -35.03
C ASN A 39 7.20 -0.71 -35.74
N LEU A 40 6.94 -1.89 -35.17
CA LEU A 40 6.07 -2.93 -35.73
C LEU A 40 4.74 -3.05 -34.98
N THR A 41 4.45 -2.13 -34.06
CA THR A 41 3.28 -2.21 -33.21
C THR A 41 2.40 -1.00 -33.37
N HIS A 42 1.10 -1.22 -33.34
CA HIS A 42 0.08 -0.19 -33.49
C HIS A 42 -0.71 -0.05 -32.19
N TRP A 43 -1.23 1.14 -31.92
CA TRP A 43 -2.08 1.38 -30.74
C TRP A 43 -3.53 1.07 -31.07
N HIS A 44 -4.14 0.14 -30.33
CA HIS A 44 -5.56 -0.19 -30.43
C HIS A 44 -6.31 0.28 -29.18
N PRO A 45 -7.42 1.03 -29.30
CA PRO A 45 -8.14 1.58 -28.14
C PRO A 45 -8.84 0.57 -27.21
N VAL A 46 -8.73 -0.73 -27.50
CA VAL A 46 -9.21 -1.83 -26.64
C VAL A 46 -8.07 -2.75 -26.19
N LEU A 47 -7.08 -3.00 -27.07
CA LEU A 47 -6.03 -4.00 -26.83
C LEU A 47 -4.73 -3.37 -26.32
N GLY A 48 -4.55 -2.06 -26.48
CA GLY A 48 -3.28 -1.38 -26.25
C GLY A 48 -2.34 -1.57 -27.44
N TRP A 49 -1.04 -1.73 -27.18
CA TRP A 49 -0.07 -2.02 -28.23
C TRP A 49 -0.23 -3.44 -28.77
N PHE A 50 -0.28 -3.61 -30.10
CA PHE A 50 -0.40 -4.92 -30.73
C PHE A 50 0.38 -5.03 -32.05
N SER A 51 0.73 -6.24 -32.47
CA SER A 51 1.72 -6.54 -33.52
C SER A 51 1.15 -6.69 -34.95
N GLN A 52 -0.10 -6.25 -35.19
CA GLN A 52 -0.78 -6.35 -36.48
C GLN A 52 -1.12 -4.97 -37.04
N ARG A 53 -1.17 -4.86 -38.37
CA ARG A 53 -1.54 -3.61 -39.05
C ARG A 53 -3.02 -3.29 -38.80
N MET A 54 -3.33 -2.02 -38.59
CA MET A 54 -4.71 -1.55 -38.45
C MET A 54 -5.32 -1.23 -39.81
N ASP A 55 -6.51 -1.75 -40.07
CA ASP A 55 -7.33 -1.32 -41.20
C ASP A 55 -7.91 0.08 -40.95
N SER A 56 -8.11 0.86 -42.02
CA SER A 56 -8.62 2.23 -41.95
C SER A 56 -10.02 2.35 -41.34
N GLY A 57 -10.88 1.32 -41.51
CA GLY A 57 -12.25 1.31 -40.99
C GLY A 57 -12.40 0.97 -39.50
N VAL A 58 -11.31 0.63 -38.81
CA VAL A 58 -11.36 0.22 -37.39
C VAL A 58 -11.90 1.33 -36.49
N GLN A 59 -11.56 2.59 -36.77
CA GLN A 59 -11.97 3.74 -35.94
C GLN A 59 -13.49 3.96 -35.96
N GLU A 60 -14.13 3.82 -37.12
CA GLU A 60 -15.57 4.00 -37.29
C GLU A 60 -16.37 2.89 -36.60
N CYS A 61 -15.86 1.66 -36.61
CA CYS A 61 -16.52 0.50 -36.00
C CYS A 61 -16.28 0.38 -34.49
N LEU A 62 -15.26 1.07 -33.96
CA LEU A 62 -14.76 0.88 -32.60
C LEU A 62 -15.81 1.17 -31.52
N GLY A 63 -16.65 2.20 -31.72
CA GLY A 63 -17.74 2.51 -30.80
C GLY A 63 -18.68 1.31 -30.63
N HIS A 64 -19.09 0.69 -31.74
CA HIS A 64 -19.94 -0.50 -31.72
C HIS A 64 -19.23 -1.72 -31.12
N VAL A 65 -17.93 -1.89 -31.38
CA VAL A 65 -17.13 -2.97 -30.78
C VAL A 65 -17.08 -2.82 -29.26
N LYS A 66 -16.80 -1.61 -28.75
CA LYS A 66 -16.79 -1.33 -27.31
C LYS A 66 -18.15 -1.59 -26.68
N SER A 67 -19.25 -1.14 -27.29
CA SER A 67 -20.60 -1.43 -26.81
C SER A 67 -20.92 -2.93 -26.79
N GLN A 68 -20.45 -3.71 -27.76
CA GLN A 68 -20.64 -5.16 -27.76
C GLN A 68 -19.78 -5.86 -26.69
N LEU A 69 -18.53 -5.46 -26.52
CA LEU A 69 -17.65 -6.02 -25.49
C LEU A 69 -18.19 -5.73 -24.09
N TYR A 70 -18.70 -4.52 -23.85
CA TYR A 70 -19.30 -4.14 -22.58
C TYR A 70 -20.39 -5.10 -22.10
N LEU A 71 -21.13 -5.71 -23.03
CA LEU A 71 -22.14 -6.70 -22.68
C LEU A 71 -21.54 -7.88 -21.88
N LEU A 72 -20.30 -8.30 -22.15
CA LEU A 72 -19.69 -9.47 -21.50
C LEU A 72 -19.60 -9.35 -19.98
N TRP A 73 -19.44 -8.12 -19.45
CA TRP A 73 -19.45 -7.83 -18.02
C TRP A 73 -20.66 -6.97 -17.64
N SER A 74 -21.77 -7.13 -18.35
CA SER A 74 -23.07 -6.54 -18.02
C SER A 74 -23.95 -7.54 -17.28
N GLN A 75 -24.87 -7.01 -16.47
CA GLN A 75 -25.74 -7.81 -15.61
C GLN A 75 -26.45 -8.97 -16.35
N PRO A 76 -27.01 -8.78 -17.57
CA PRO A 76 -27.65 -9.86 -18.31
C PRO A 76 -26.73 -11.01 -18.74
N MET A 77 -25.40 -10.81 -18.80
CA MET A 77 -24.44 -11.87 -19.13
C MET A 77 -23.84 -12.50 -17.88
N VAL A 78 -23.43 -11.70 -16.89
CA VAL A 78 -22.71 -12.23 -15.73
C VAL A 78 -23.64 -13.05 -14.83
N SER A 79 -24.91 -12.65 -14.69
CA SER A 79 -25.87 -13.35 -13.83
C SER A 79 -26.13 -14.80 -14.31
N PRO A 80 -26.42 -15.07 -15.59
CA PRO A 80 -26.56 -16.46 -16.06
C PRO A 80 -25.25 -17.24 -16.17
N LEU A 81 -24.11 -16.60 -16.47
CA LEU A 81 -22.83 -17.30 -16.65
C LEU A 81 -22.16 -17.66 -15.33
N LEU A 82 -22.24 -16.78 -14.33
CA LEU A 82 -21.52 -16.92 -13.07
C LEU A 82 -22.49 -16.94 -11.88
N GLY A 83 -23.48 -16.05 -11.85
CA GLY A 83 -24.45 -15.95 -10.75
C GLY A 83 -25.19 -17.26 -10.50
N SER A 84 -25.79 -17.86 -11.54
CA SER A 84 -26.50 -19.14 -11.48
C SER A 84 -25.62 -20.27 -10.90
N LEU A 85 -24.37 -20.36 -11.35
CA LEU A 85 -23.40 -21.36 -10.87
C LEU A 85 -23.02 -21.17 -9.40
N LEU A 86 -22.98 -19.93 -8.93
CA LEU A 86 -22.71 -19.62 -7.51
C LEU A 86 -23.92 -19.95 -6.63
N ASP A 87 -25.13 -19.73 -7.15
CA ASP A 87 -26.39 -20.05 -6.46
C ASP A 87 -26.63 -21.57 -6.37
N GLU A 88 -26.21 -22.36 -7.37
CA GLU A 88 -26.29 -23.84 -7.35
C GLU A 88 -25.51 -24.49 -6.19
N VAL A 89 -24.45 -23.83 -5.69
CA VAL A 89 -23.51 -24.41 -4.74
C VAL A 89 -23.71 -23.89 -3.31
N THR A 90 -24.42 -22.76 -3.17
CA THR A 90 -24.74 -22.16 -1.87
C THR A 90 -26.03 -22.77 -1.32
N ILE A 91 -25.94 -23.73 -0.38
CA ILE A 91 -27.10 -24.27 0.36
C ILE A 91 -26.99 -23.89 1.85
N PRO A 92 -28.10 -23.91 2.62
CA PRO A 92 -29.09 -22.87 2.82
C PRO A 92 -28.79 -22.02 4.07
N VAL A 93 -29.31 -20.79 4.12
CA VAL A 93 -29.24 -19.94 5.32
C VAL A 93 -30.06 -20.60 6.45
N ILE A 94 -29.41 -21.04 7.53
CA ILE A 94 -30.11 -21.37 8.78
C ILE A 94 -30.32 -20.06 9.53
N ASP A 95 -31.56 -19.60 9.55
CA ASP A 95 -31.98 -18.47 10.38
C ASP A 95 -31.94 -18.90 11.86
N ASN A 96 -30.85 -18.54 12.56
CA ASN A 96 -30.72 -18.80 13.98
C ASN A 96 -31.24 -17.59 14.75
N GLN A 97 -32.54 -17.56 15.06
CA GLN A 97 -33.01 -16.79 16.22
C GLN A 97 -32.38 -17.40 17.49
N PRO A 98 -31.78 -16.59 18.38
CA PRO A 98 -31.19 -17.12 19.59
C PRO A 98 -32.29 -17.48 20.61
N PRO A 99 -32.30 -18.69 21.21
CA PRO A 99 -33.09 -18.96 22.40
C PRO A 99 -32.42 -18.32 23.64
N PRO A 100 -33.17 -18.03 24.70
CA PRO A 100 -32.64 -17.32 25.86
C PRO A 100 -31.71 -18.21 26.70
N SER A 101 -30.55 -17.64 27.03
CA SER A 101 -29.66 -17.87 28.18
C SER A 101 -29.57 -19.26 28.84
N SER A 102 -28.40 -19.90 28.74
CA SER A 102 -27.65 -20.43 29.90
C SER A 102 -26.22 -20.85 29.51
N ASN A 103 -25.23 -20.40 30.28
CA ASN A 103 -23.81 -20.29 29.89
C ASN A 103 -22.92 -21.49 30.26
N PHE A 104 -23.38 -22.73 30.19
CA PHE A 104 -22.52 -23.89 30.50
C PHE A 104 -22.49 -25.01 29.46
N LEU A 105 -23.45 -25.06 28.53
CA LEU A 105 -23.52 -26.11 27.48
C LEU A 105 -22.87 -25.71 26.13
N ARG A 106 -22.41 -24.45 25.99
CA ARG A 106 -21.96 -23.86 24.72
C ARG A 106 -20.76 -24.61 24.09
N ARG A 107 -19.73 -24.94 24.86
CA ARG A 107 -18.51 -25.60 24.32
C ARG A 107 -18.74 -27.04 23.85
N ALA A 108 -19.64 -27.79 24.49
CA ALA A 108 -19.94 -29.17 24.11
C ALA A 108 -20.86 -29.23 22.88
N ILE A 109 -21.76 -28.25 22.73
CA ILE A 109 -22.67 -28.13 21.59
C ILE A 109 -21.91 -27.56 20.37
N ASP A 110 -21.03 -26.57 20.54
CA ASP A 110 -20.21 -26.01 19.46
C ASP A 110 -19.26 -27.06 18.85
N ALA A 111 -18.69 -27.95 19.68
CA ALA A 111 -17.87 -29.07 19.21
C ALA A 111 -18.68 -30.15 18.48
N ARG A 112 -19.96 -30.31 18.81
CA ARG A 112 -20.88 -31.29 18.19
C ARG A 112 -21.49 -30.74 16.90
N ILE A 113 -21.82 -29.45 16.84
CA ILE A 113 -22.27 -28.74 15.63
C ILE A 113 -21.15 -28.69 14.58
N ASN A 114 -19.90 -28.40 14.99
CA ASN A 114 -18.74 -28.46 14.08
C ASN A 114 -18.47 -29.88 13.54
N ARG A 115 -18.74 -30.93 14.32
CA ARG A 115 -18.64 -32.35 13.87
C ARG A 115 -19.79 -32.77 12.95
N VAL A 116 -20.98 -32.22 13.10
CA VAL A 116 -22.13 -32.53 12.24
C VAL A 116 -22.07 -31.76 10.91
N ASN A 117 -21.54 -30.53 10.91
CA ASN A 117 -21.32 -29.75 9.67
C ASN A 117 -20.18 -30.29 8.80
N THR A 118 -19.17 -30.94 9.39
CA THR A 118 -18.11 -31.62 8.63
C THR A 118 -18.58 -32.93 7.97
N ALA A 119 -19.71 -33.49 8.40
CA ALA A 119 -20.23 -34.75 7.87
C ALA A 119 -21.16 -34.61 6.65
N LYS A 120 -21.54 -33.39 6.26
CA LYS A 120 -22.46 -33.11 5.12
C LYS A 120 -21.84 -32.30 3.98
N GLN A 121 -20.53 -32.06 4.01
CA GLN A 121 -19.83 -31.36 2.92
C GLN A 121 -19.50 -32.37 1.81
N PRO A 122 -20.07 -32.25 0.60
CA PRO A 122 -19.72 -33.13 -0.51
C PRO A 122 -18.23 -33.00 -0.83
N ARG A 123 -17.48 -34.12 -0.70
CA ARG A 123 -16.06 -34.18 -1.06
C ARG A 123 -15.93 -34.25 -2.58
N TYR A 124 -16.04 -33.11 -3.26
CA TYR A 124 -15.66 -33.03 -4.66
C TYR A 124 -14.14 -33.15 -4.78
N LYS A 125 -13.66 -34.02 -5.68
CA LYS A 125 -12.23 -34.07 -6.01
C LYS A 125 -11.92 -32.91 -6.94
N ILE A 126 -10.95 -32.05 -6.58
CA ILE A 126 -10.50 -30.96 -7.46
C ILE A 126 -10.07 -31.53 -8.83
N GLY A 127 -10.38 -30.79 -9.89
CA GLY A 127 -10.02 -31.14 -11.26
C GLY A 127 -11.01 -32.07 -11.96
N THR A 128 -12.05 -32.57 -11.28
CA THR A 128 -13.13 -33.30 -11.96
C THR A 128 -14.11 -32.31 -12.61
N PRO A 129 -14.63 -32.57 -13.82
CA PRO A 129 -15.57 -31.67 -14.52
C PRO A 129 -16.82 -31.30 -13.71
N ASP A 130 -17.29 -32.23 -12.86
CA ASP A 130 -18.50 -32.05 -12.02
C ASP A 130 -18.24 -31.25 -10.75
N CYS A 131 -16.96 -31.01 -10.41
CA CYS A 131 -16.60 -30.21 -9.24
C CYS A 131 -17.10 -28.77 -9.46
N PRO A 132 -17.93 -28.22 -8.55
CA PRO A 132 -18.46 -26.88 -8.75
C PRO A 132 -17.39 -25.79 -8.83
N LEU A 133 -16.28 -25.95 -8.09
CA LEU A 133 -15.12 -25.06 -8.17
C LEU A 133 -14.45 -25.09 -9.55
N THR A 134 -14.41 -26.25 -10.20
CA THR A 134 -13.89 -26.37 -11.57
C THR A 134 -14.83 -25.70 -12.58
N ARG A 135 -16.16 -25.82 -12.41
CA ARG A 135 -17.15 -25.14 -13.26
C ARG A 135 -17.04 -23.61 -13.15
N VAL A 136 -17.05 -23.08 -11.93
CA VAL A 136 -16.84 -21.65 -11.63
C VAL A 136 -15.48 -21.19 -12.17
N GLY A 137 -14.42 -21.97 -11.93
CA GLY A 137 -13.06 -21.65 -12.37
C GLY A 137 -12.91 -21.48 -13.88
N LYS A 138 -13.67 -22.22 -14.70
CA LYS A 138 -13.68 -22.05 -16.16
C LYS A 138 -14.31 -20.73 -16.59
N VAL A 139 -15.38 -20.30 -15.94
CA VAL A 139 -15.99 -18.97 -16.19
C VAL A 139 -15.06 -17.87 -15.70
N CYS A 140 -14.40 -18.06 -14.55
CA CYS A 140 -13.38 -17.11 -14.09
C CYS A 140 -12.18 -17.01 -15.06
N ALA A 141 -11.82 -18.10 -15.75
CA ALA A 141 -10.77 -18.10 -16.77
C ALA A 141 -11.11 -17.22 -17.98
N LEU A 142 -12.39 -17.13 -18.36
CA LEU A 142 -12.85 -16.20 -19.40
C LEU A 142 -12.52 -14.76 -19.01
N TYR A 143 -12.95 -14.32 -17.82
CA TYR A 143 -12.71 -12.95 -17.37
C TYR A 143 -11.23 -12.68 -17.09
N PHE A 144 -10.48 -13.66 -16.58
CA PHE A 144 -9.03 -13.55 -16.47
C PHE A 144 -8.38 -13.33 -17.84
N THR A 145 -8.80 -14.06 -18.87
CA THR A 145 -8.30 -13.88 -20.25
C THR A 145 -8.70 -12.50 -20.79
N ALA A 146 -9.93 -12.06 -20.53
CA ALA A 146 -10.41 -10.73 -20.91
C ALA A 146 -9.56 -9.61 -20.30
N LEU A 147 -9.27 -9.69 -19.00
CA LEU A 147 -8.46 -8.72 -18.26
C LEU A 147 -7.02 -8.62 -18.77
N ASN A 148 -6.45 -9.70 -19.29
CA ASN A 148 -5.10 -9.72 -19.87
C ASN A 148 -5.06 -9.33 -21.36
N THR A 149 -6.18 -9.47 -22.06
CA THR A 149 -6.27 -9.20 -23.52
C THR A 149 -6.75 -7.78 -23.78
N LEU A 150 -7.81 -7.34 -23.10
CA LEU A 150 -8.47 -6.06 -23.28
C LEU A 150 -7.87 -5.01 -22.32
N THR A 151 -6.55 -4.78 -22.44
CA THR A 151 -5.80 -3.98 -21.46
C THR A 151 -6.36 -2.57 -21.23
N GLN A 152 -6.95 -1.96 -22.26
CA GLN A 152 -7.53 -0.61 -22.19
C GLN A 152 -8.94 -0.60 -21.55
N LEU A 153 -9.59 -1.75 -21.43
CA LEU A 153 -10.91 -1.91 -20.80
C LEU A 153 -10.81 -2.63 -19.45
N ARG A 154 -9.59 -2.83 -18.90
CA ARG A 154 -9.38 -3.58 -17.66
C ARG A 154 -10.20 -3.02 -16.50
N LEU A 155 -10.19 -1.70 -16.31
CA LEU A 155 -10.96 -1.03 -15.25
C LEU A 155 -12.48 -1.15 -15.46
N ASP A 156 -12.95 -1.08 -16.71
CA ASP A 156 -14.37 -1.23 -17.03
C ASP A 156 -14.85 -2.65 -16.70
N ILE A 157 -14.06 -3.68 -17.03
CA ILE A 157 -14.35 -5.08 -16.69
C ILE A 157 -14.41 -5.26 -15.18
N LEU A 158 -13.39 -4.79 -14.44
CA LEU A 158 -13.35 -4.92 -12.98
C LEU A 158 -14.54 -4.20 -12.32
N THR A 159 -14.84 -2.98 -12.76
CA THR A 159 -15.98 -2.19 -12.25
C THR A 159 -17.31 -2.91 -12.52
N GLY A 160 -17.50 -3.43 -13.73
CA GLY A 160 -18.70 -4.21 -14.08
C GLY A 160 -18.89 -5.44 -13.19
N LEU A 161 -17.81 -6.21 -12.96
CA LEU A 161 -17.86 -7.41 -12.13
C LEU A 161 -18.06 -7.12 -10.62
N CYS A 162 -17.59 -5.97 -10.13
CA CYS A 162 -17.69 -5.61 -8.72
C CYS A 162 -19.09 -5.14 -8.31
N TYR A 163 -19.74 -4.33 -9.15
CA TYR A 163 -20.97 -3.62 -8.77
C TYR A 163 -22.27 -4.25 -9.28
N GLN A 164 -22.20 -5.30 -10.09
CA GLN A 164 -23.39 -5.98 -10.62
C GLN A 164 -23.84 -7.14 -9.72
N ASP A 165 -25.13 -7.21 -9.42
CA ASP A 165 -25.85 -8.32 -8.76
C ASP A 165 -25.21 -8.91 -7.49
N SER A 166 -24.35 -8.12 -6.81
CA SER A 166 -23.52 -8.59 -5.70
C SER A 166 -22.68 -9.82 -6.06
N ILE A 167 -22.30 -9.99 -7.34
CA ILE A 167 -21.56 -11.16 -7.84
C ILE A 167 -20.26 -11.36 -7.09
N LEU A 168 -19.51 -10.29 -6.84
CA LEU A 168 -18.28 -10.35 -6.05
C LEU A 168 -18.52 -10.89 -4.64
N TYR A 169 -19.62 -10.49 -3.99
CA TYR A 169 -20.01 -11.00 -2.68
C TYR A 169 -20.46 -12.47 -2.72
N ARG A 170 -21.25 -12.86 -3.73
CA ARG A 170 -21.62 -14.28 -3.93
C ARG A 170 -20.39 -15.15 -4.17
N LEU A 171 -19.41 -14.66 -4.94
CA LEU A 171 -18.14 -15.34 -5.17
C LEU A 171 -17.35 -15.51 -3.86
N TRP A 172 -17.35 -14.50 -2.99
CA TRP A 172 -16.78 -14.62 -1.65
C TRP A 172 -17.48 -15.69 -0.81
N LYS A 173 -18.81 -15.68 -0.76
CA LYS A 173 -19.60 -16.70 -0.02
C LYS A 173 -19.38 -18.11 -0.55
N PHE A 174 -19.22 -18.25 -1.86
CA PHE A 174 -18.82 -19.49 -2.47
C PHE A 174 -17.44 -19.95 -1.98
N LEU A 175 -16.42 -19.08 -1.95
CA LEU A 175 -15.09 -19.41 -1.42
C LEU A 175 -15.13 -19.81 0.07
N GLU A 176 -15.93 -19.13 0.88
CA GLU A 176 -16.15 -19.50 2.29
C GLU A 176 -16.79 -20.89 2.44
N SER A 177 -17.65 -21.29 1.49
CA SER A 177 -18.34 -22.59 1.51
C SER A 177 -17.42 -23.78 1.23
N LEU A 178 -16.23 -23.58 0.65
CA LEU A 178 -15.29 -24.65 0.27
C LEU A 178 -14.66 -25.40 1.46
N GLY A 179 -14.91 -24.96 2.68
CA GLY A 179 -14.48 -25.62 3.91
C GLY A 179 -13.76 -24.68 4.88
N PRO A 180 -13.12 -25.23 5.92
CA PRO A 180 -12.48 -24.41 6.96
C PRO A 180 -11.40 -23.50 6.36
N ASN A 181 -11.37 -22.25 6.81
CA ASN A 181 -10.49 -21.21 6.29
C ASN A 181 -10.60 -21.09 4.76
N CYS A 182 -11.81 -21.02 4.21
CA CYS A 182 -12.06 -20.84 2.76
C CYS A 182 -11.34 -21.88 1.87
N GLY A 183 -11.26 -23.14 2.32
CA GLY A 183 -10.58 -24.19 1.57
C GLY A 183 -9.05 -24.06 1.54
N LEU A 184 -8.41 -23.38 2.51
CA LEU A 184 -6.95 -23.18 2.55
C LEU A 184 -6.13 -24.44 2.24
N LYS A 185 -6.42 -25.55 2.94
CA LYS A 185 -5.72 -26.82 2.74
C LYS A 185 -5.96 -27.38 1.33
N LEU A 186 -7.20 -27.30 0.87
CA LEU A 186 -7.63 -27.77 -0.44
C LEU A 186 -6.83 -27.10 -1.57
N PHE A 187 -6.67 -25.77 -1.53
CA PHE A 187 -5.90 -25.04 -2.53
C PHE A 187 -4.38 -25.27 -2.40
N LEU A 188 -3.84 -25.39 -1.17
CA LEU A 188 -2.41 -25.66 -0.97
C LEU A 188 -2.01 -27.05 -1.46
N ASP A 189 -2.81 -28.08 -1.18
CA ASP A 189 -2.60 -29.44 -1.65
C ASP A 189 -2.66 -29.46 -3.20
N SER A 190 -3.65 -28.78 -3.79
CA SER A 190 -3.77 -28.65 -5.25
C SER A 190 -2.60 -27.90 -5.90
N LEU A 191 -2.05 -26.88 -5.23
CA LEU A 191 -0.88 -26.13 -5.71
C LEU A 191 0.39 -26.98 -5.67
N ALA A 192 0.53 -27.85 -4.66
CA ALA A 192 1.66 -28.77 -4.56
C ALA A 192 1.62 -29.86 -5.65
N ASP A 193 0.43 -30.33 -6.03
CA ASP A 193 0.25 -31.38 -7.03
C ASP A 193 0.36 -30.87 -8.48
N ASN A 194 0.06 -29.60 -8.75
CA ASN A 194 -0.01 -29.03 -10.09
C ASN A 194 1.29 -28.30 -10.50
N SER A 195 2.22 -29.02 -11.14
CA SER A 195 3.52 -28.50 -11.60
C SER A 195 3.47 -27.34 -12.61
N LYS A 196 2.30 -26.97 -13.15
CA LYS A 196 2.11 -25.89 -14.15
C LYS A 196 1.26 -24.69 -13.70
N ASN A 197 0.71 -24.68 -12.48
CA ASN A 197 -0.15 -23.58 -11.96
C ASN A 197 -1.33 -23.14 -12.86
N CYS A 198 -1.74 -23.95 -13.84
CA CYS A 198 -2.77 -23.61 -14.85
C CYS A 198 -4.13 -24.23 -14.57
N SER A 199 -4.40 -24.68 -13.33
CA SER A 199 -5.69 -25.28 -13.01
C SER A 199 -6.78 -24.20 -13.04
N PRO A 200 -7.97 -24.49 -13.61
CA PRO A 200 -9.04 -23.51 -13.71
C PRO A 200 -9.49 -22.98 -12.35
N GLU A 201 -9.34 -23.75 -11.29
CA GLU A 201 -9.72 -23.40 -9.91
C GLU A 201 -8.95 -22.18 -9.39
N PHE A 202 -7.68 -22.00 -9.79
CA PHE A 202 -6.89 -20.83 -9.40
C PHE A 202 -7.40 -19.54 -10.05
N ASN A 203 -8.06 -19.62 -11.21
CA ASN A 203 -8.68 -18.43 -11.82
C ASN A 203 -9.81 -17.86 -10.96
N THR A 204 -10.49 -18.69 -10.16
CA THR A 204 -11.48 -18.23 -9.18
C THR A 204 -10.83 -17.32 -8.14
N LEU A 205 -9.69 -17.76 -7.57
CA LEU A 205 -8.95 -16.96 -6.60
C LEU A 205 -8.35 -15.69 -7.23
N ILE A 206 -7.77 -15.81 -8.43
CA ILE A 206 -7.19 -14.66 -9.15
C ILE A 206 -8.26 -13.61 -9.45
N LEU A 207 -9.37 -14.01 -10.07
CA LEU A 207 -10.44 -13.08 -10.43
C LEU A 207 -11.06 -12.44 -9.18
N PHE A 208 -11.31 -13.23 -8.13
CA PHE A 208 -11.78 -12.70 -6.87
C PHE A 208 -10.80 -11.67 -6.29
N CYS A 209 -9.50 -11.97 -6.26
CA CYS A 209 -8.50 -11.06 -5.71
C CYS A 209 -8.36 -9.77 -6.54
N ASP A 210 -8.36 -9.86 -7.87
CA ASP A 210 -8.31 -8.70 -8.76
C ASP A 210 -9.55 -7.80 -8.59
N CYS A 211 -10.75 -8.40 -8.57
CA CYS A 211 -12.00 -7.65 -8.35
C CYS A 211 -12.06 -7.06 -6.94
N MET A 212 -11.69 -7.82 -5.91
CA MET A 212 -11.72 -7.35 -4.53
C MET A 212 -10.66 -6.27 -4.27
N THR A 213 -9.50 -6.35 -4.94
CA THR A 213 -8.51 -5.28 -4.92
C THR A 213 -9.11 -4.00 -5.47
N HIS A 214 -9.72 -4.07 -6.67
CA HIS A 214 -10.42 -2.92 -7.27
C HIS A 214 -11.50 -2.38 -6.33
N TYR A 215 -12.39 -3.25 -5.83
CA TYR A 215 -13.46 -2.90 -4.90
C TYR A 215 -12.95 -2.21 -3.62
N VAL A 216 -11.87 -2.69 -3.02
CA VAL A 216 -11.30 -2.05 -1.83
C VAL A 216 -10.62 -0.72 -2.17
N THR A 217 -10.10 -0.52 -3.37
CA THR A 217 -9.50 0.78 -3.75
C THR A 217 -10.51 1.87 -4.08
N ILE A 218 -11.77 1.52 -4.27
CA ILE A 218 -12.86 2.44 -4.62
C ILE A 218 -13.87 2.65 -3.47
N LEU A 219 -13.91 1.69 -2.54
CA LEU A 219 -14.66 1.78 -1.29
C LEU A 219 -14.16 2.95 -0.46
N ASP A 220 -15.06 3.80 0.03
CA ASP A 220 -14.73 4.83 1.01
C ASP A 220 -14.93 4.36 2.47
N ASP A 221 -14.56 5.21 3.42
CA ASP A 221 -14.60 4.88 4.85
C ASP A 221 -16.02 4.70 5.38
N ILE A 222 -17.01 5.38 4.81
CA ILE A 222 -18.40 5.26 5.25
C ILE A 222 -18.94 3.91 4.79
N GLU A 223 -18.72 3.55 3.52
CA GLU A 223 -19.12 2.25 2.98
C GLU A 223 -18.50 1.08 3.73
N MET A 224 -17.18 1.12 4.00
CA MET A 224 -16.47 0.00 4.64
C MET A 224 -16.71 -0.12 6.15
N TYR A 225 -16.67 0.99 6.90
CA TYR A 225 -16.69 0.92 8.37
C TYR A 225 -18.11 1.11 8.94
N GLU A 226 -18.97 1.88 8.27
CA GLU A 226 -20.31 2.21 8.78
C GLU A 226 -21.40 1.41 8.08
N GLN A 227 -21.49 1.45 6.74
CA GLN A 227 -22.56 0.78 5.99
C GLN A 227 -22.38 -0.75 5.94
N GLN A 228 -21.16 -1.22 5.69
CA GLN A 228 -20.81 -2.65 5.68
C GLN A 228 -21.72 -3.50 4.79
N ASN A 229 -22.01 -3.01 3.57
CA ASN A 229 -22.88 -3.66 2.61
C ASN A 229 -22.19 -3.74 1.23
N PRO A 230 -22.15 -4.92 0.57
CA PRO A 230 -22.57 -6.23 1.07
C PRO A 230 -21.55 -6.87 2.02
N PHE A 231 -20.30 -6.38 2.02
CA PHE A 231 -19.20 -6.93 2.82
C PHE A 231 -19.14 -6.32 4.22
N LYS A 232 -19.01 -7.17 5.23
CA LYS A 232 -18.80 -6.79 6.63
C LYS A 232 -17.32 -6.77 6.99
N LEU A 233 -16.94 -6.07 8.05
CA LEU A 233 -15.57 -6.08 8.58
C LEU A 233 -15.04 -7.52 8.82
N ASN A 234 -15.92 -8.43 9.28
CA ASN A 234 -15.56 -9.84 9.47
C ASN A 234 -15.20 -10.58 8.17
N ASP A 235 -15.80 -10.20 7.04
CA ASP A 235 -15.46 -10.77 5.73
C ASP A 235 -14.00 -10.40 5.39
N PHE A 236 -13.61 -9.11 5.54
CA PHE A 236 -12.23 -8.66 5.31
C PHE A 236 -11.21 -9.30 6.26
N ILE A 237 -11.58 -9.53 7.53
CA ILE A 237 -10.73 -10.26 8.50
C ILE A 237 -10.50 -11.70 8.02
N THR A 238 -11.57 -12.37 7.56
CA THR A 238 -11.49 -13.76 7.10
C THR A 238 -10.69 -13.88 5.80
N MET A 239 -10.90 -12.96 4.85
CA MET A 239 -10.10 -12.84 3.61
C MET A 239 -8.62 -12.67 3.91
N SER A 240 -8.27 -11.67 4.72
CA SER A 240 -6.88 -11.38 5.05
C SER A 240 -6.19 -12.52 5.79
N ASN A 241 -6.89 -13.23 6.69
CA ASN A 241 -6.35 -14.44 7.32
C ASN A 241 -6.08 -15.55 6.31
N PHE A 242 -7.02 -15.82 5.38
CA PHE A 242 -6.82 -16.80 4.32
C PHE A 242 -5.59 -16.46 3.47
N LEU A 243 -5.51 -15.22 2.97
CA LEU A 243 -4.43 -14.76 2.11
C LEU A 243 -3.07 -14.82 2.82
N ASN A 244 -3.02 -14.37 4.08
CA ASN A 244 -1.79 -14.35 4.87
C ASN A 244 -1.26 -15.77 5.12
N GLN A 245 -2.16 -16.72 5.44
CA GLN A 245 -1.78 -18.11 5.64
C GLN A 245 -1.41 -18.83 4.34
N PHE A 246 -2.16 -18.60 3.26
CA PHE A 246 -1.92 -19.23 1.95
C PHE A 246 -0.56 -18.81 1.39
N LEU A 247 -0.27 -17.51 1.38
CA LEU A 247 0.99 -16.97 0.86
C LEU A 247 2.19 -17.39 1.73
N TYR A 248 2.04 -17.34 3.07
CA TYR A 248 3.10 -17.79 3.98
C TYR A 248 3.45 -19.27 3.75
N LYS A 249 2.45 -20.15 3.72
CA LYS A 249 2.67 -21.61 3.52
C LYS A 249 3.15 -21.92 2.10
N GLY A 250 2.64 -21.21 1.10
CA GLY A 250 3.08 -21.35 -0.29
C GLY A 250 4.54 -20.93 -0.47
N ILE A 251 5.00 -19.83 0.14
CA ILE A 251 6.41 -19.44 0.11
C ILE A 251 7.26 -20.44 0.90
N LEU A 252 6.84 -20.80 2.13
CA LEU A 252 7.59 -21.71 3.01
C LEU A 252 7.88 -23.07 2.33
N ASN A 253 6.90 -23.59 1.60
CA ASN A 253 6.99 -24.86 0.88
C ASN A 253 7.49 -24.71 -0.57
N ASN A 254 7.91 -23.50 -0.98
CA ASN A 254 8.40 -23.19 -2.33
C ASN A 254 7.42 -23.56 -3.46
N LEU A 255 6.12 -23.34 -3.26
CA LEU A 255 5.05 -23.68 -4.21
C LEU A 255 4.88 -22.66 -5.35
N PHE A 256 5.48 -21.48 -5.23
CA PHE A 256 5.39 -20.44 -6.25
C PHE A 256 6.65 -20.40 -7.12
N ASP A 257 6.48 -20.34 -8.44
CA ASP A 257 7.58 -20.02 -9.34
C ASP A 257 7.86 -18.51 -9.32
N MET A 258 9.01 -18.16 -8.74
CA MET A 258 9.49 -16.80 -8.59
C MET A 258 10.65 -16.47 -9.54
N LYS A 259 11.04 -17.40 -10.42
CA LYS A 259 12.25 -17.26 -11.27
C LYS A 259 11.95 -16.73 -12.69
N GLY A 260 10.69 -16.57 -13.07
CA GLY A 260 10.28 -16.04 -14.38
C GLY A 260 9.95 -14.54 -14.37
N THR A 261 10.01 -13.91 -15.55
CA THR A 261 9.60 -12.50 -15.80
C THR A 261 8.12 -12.24 -15.52
N SER A 262 7.34 -13.31 -15.36
CA SER A 262 5.96 -13.33 -14.89
C SER A 262 5.92 -14.23 -13.67
N GLY A 263 6.06 -13.67 -12.46
CA GLY A 263 5.79 -14.45 -11.24
C GLY A 263 4.39 -15.08 -11.32
N SER A 264 4.13 -16.15 -10.57
CA SER A 264 2.80 -16.79 -10.55
C SER A 264 1.68 -15.74 -10.47
N ASN A 265 0.83 -15.65 -11.50
CA ASN A 265 -0.30 -14.69 -11.53
C ASN A 265 -1.17 -14.83 -10.27
N LEU A 266 -1.31 -16.06 -9.78
CA LEU A 266 -1.92 -16.37 -8.50
C LEU A 266 -1.22 -15.64 -7.35
N PHE A 267 0.10 -15.79 -7.22
CA PHE A 267 0.86 -15.09 -6.19
C PHE A 267 0.64 -13.58 -6.28
N HIS A 268 0.74 -13.00 -7.47
CA HIS A 268 0.59 -11.55 -7.66
C HIS A 268 -0.80 -11.06 -7.24
N ALA A 269 -1.88 -11.69 -7.70
CA ALA A 269 -3.25 -11.30 -7.36
C ALA A 269 -3.52 -11.40 -5.85
N LEU A 270 -3.15 -12.53 -5.22
CA LEU A 270 -3.36 -12.75 -3.79
C LEU A 270 -2.50 -11.80 -2.94
N HIS A 271 -1.24 -11.61 -3.32
CA HIS A 271 -0.33 -10.72 -2.61
C HIS A 271 -0.78 -9.27 -2.70
N THR A 272 -1.25 -8.83 -3.87
CA THR A 272 -1.78 -7.48 -4.08
C THR A 272 -2.97 -7.22 -3.16
N LEU A 273 -3.97 -8.11 -3.15
CA LEU A 273 -5.12 -7.97 -2.24
C LEU A 273 -4.69 -7.98 -0.76
N LEU A 274 -3.79 -8.89 -0.37
CA LEU A 274 -3.28 -8.96 1.00
C LEU A 274 -2.69 -7.61 1.43
N MET A 275 -1.85 -7.02 0.59
CA MET A 275 -1.19 -5.75 0.89
C MET A 275 -2.17 -4.58 0.91
N VAL A 276 -3.18 -4.56 0.05
CA VAL A 276 -4.26 -3.55 0.10
C VAL A 276 -5.03 -3.63 1.41
N LEU A 277 -5.44 -4.84 1.84
CA LEU A 277 -6.13 -5.04 3.12
C LEU A 277 -5.23 -4.66 4.31
N TYR A 278 -3.95 -5.06 4.29
CA TYR A 278 -3.00 -4.72 5.35
C TYR A 278 -2.79 -3.21 5.47
N ARG A 279 -2.67 -2.50 4.35
CA ARG A 279 -2.55 -1.04 4.34
C ARG A 279 -3.80 -0.38 4.92
N ARG A 280 -4.98 -0.88 4.54
CA ARG A 280 -6.25 -0.33 5.02
C ARG A 280 -6.39 -0.50 6.54
N ASP A 281 -6.07 -1.68 7.05
CA ASP A 281 -6.04 -1.93 8.50
C ASP A 281 -4.95 -1.11 9.21
N SER A 282 -3.78 -0.93 8.59
CA SER A 282 -2.71 -0.09 9.15
C SER A 282 -3.12 1.37 9.30
N ARG A 283 -3.91 1.89 8.35
CA ARG A 283 -4.45 3.27 8.40
C ARG A 283 -5.54 3.39 9.45
N ARG A 284 -6.53 2.48 9.43
CA ARG A 284 -7.65 2.44 10.38
C ARG A 284 -7.96 0.98 10.71
N SER A 285 -7.55 0.59 11.92
CA SER A 285 -7.64 -0.81 12.36
C SER A 285 -9.08 -1.30 12.45
N TYR A 286 -9.32 -2.46 11.87
CA TYR A 286 -10.54 -3.27 11.99
C TYR A 286 -10.24 -4.73 12.36
N CYS A 287 -8.99 -5.18 12.20
CA CYS A 287 -8.54 -6.50 12.60
C CYS A 287 -8.22 -6.58 14.10
N PRO A 288 -8.39 -7.77 14.73
CA PRO A 288 -7.92 -8.00 16.09
C PRO A 288 -6.40 -7.86 16.24
N ASN A 289 -5.95 -7.62 17.46
CA ASN A 289 -4.52 -7.60 17.78
C ASN A 289 -3.82 -8.89 17.32
N ASN A 290 -2.62 -8.75 16.75
CA ASN A 290 -1.79 -9.83 16.24
C ASN A 290 -2.38 -10.63 15.06
N HIS A 291 -3.45 -10.16 14.42
CA HIS A 291 -4.06 -10.81 13.25
C HIS A 291 -3.05 -11.09 12.11
N TRP A 292 -2.19 -10.11 11.84
CA TRP A 292 -1.20 -10.18 10.75
C TRP A 292 0.01 -11.05 11.07
N LEU A 293 0.25 -11.38 12.35
CA LEU A 293 1.39 -12.17 12.79
C LEU A 293 1.17 -13.66 12.55
N VAL A 294 2.20 -14.35 12.06
CA VAL A 294 2.15 -15.81 11.88
C VAL A 294 2.68 -16.49 13.14
N LYS A 295 1.77 -17.09 13.92
CA LYS A 295 2.07 -17.76 15.21
C LYS A 295 3.05 -18.93 15.09
N GLU A 296 3.17 -19.51 13.90
CA GLU A 296 4.06 -20.65 13.61
C GLU A 296 5.55 -20.21 13.56
N ILE A 297 5.82 -18.91 13.43
CA ILE A 297 7.19 -18.36 13.35
C ILE A 297 7.79 -18.22 14.74
N ARG A 298 8.92 -18.91 14.97
CA ARG A 298 9.82 -18.63 16.10
C ARG A 298 10.82 -17.56 15.67
N ILE A 299 10.72 -16.36 16.24
CA ILE A 299 11.53 -15.20 15.86
C ILE A 299 13.04 -15.50 15.88
N SER A 300 13.56 -16.10 16.94
CA SER A 300 15.00 -16.44 17.03
C SER A 300 15.48 -17.35 15.90
N SER A 301 14.68 -18.35 15.52
CA SER A 301 14.99 -19.23 14.39
C SER A 301 14.89 -18.50 13.05
N PHE A 302 13.91 -17.62 12.90
CA PHE A 302 13.71 -16.83 11.69
C PHE A 302 14.90 -15.91 11.44
N ILE A 303 15.36 -15.19 12.47
CA ILE A 303 16.52 -14.30 12.38
C ILE A 303 17.81 -15.08 12.07
N ASN A 304 18.02 -16.25 12.69
CA ASN A 304 19.17 -17.11 12.39
C ASN A 304 19.16 -17.62 10.93
N ASP A 305 17.99 -18.03 10.43
CA ASP A 305 17.85 -18.43 9.03
C ASP A 305 18.11 -17.27 8.06
N LEU A 306 17.72 -16.03 8.43
CA LEU A 306 18.00 -14.83 7.66
C LEU A 306 19.50 -14.53 7.63
N ASP A 307 20.19 -14.62 8.77
CA ASP A 307 21.64 -14.41 8.87
C ASP A 307 22.44 -15.45 8.06
N LYS A 308 21.93 -16.68 7.97
CA LYS A 308 22.48 -17.74 7.11
C LYS A 308 22.14 -17.57 5.62
N GLY A 309 21.39 -16.53 5.25
CA GLY A 309 21.03 -16.26 3.86
C GLY A 309 20.03 -17.25 3.26
N LYS A 310 19.13 -17.84 4.08
CA LYS A 310 18.12 -18.77 3.58
C LYS A 310 17.13 -18.04 2.65
N LYS A 311 17.13 -18.41 1.37
CA LYS A 311 16.34 -17.77 0.31
C LYS A 311 14.85 -17.66 0.64
N THR A 312 14.25 -18.71 1.21
CA THR A 312 12.83 -18.71 1.60
C THR A 312 12.52 -17.66 2.66
N THR A 313 13.38 -17.50 3.66
CA THR A 313 13.24 -16.50 4.74
C THR A 313 13.44 -15.08 4.20
N GLN A 314 14.41 -14.87 3.33
CA GLN A 314 14.61 -13.60 2.63
C GLN A 314 13.38 -13.21 1.79
N LEU A 315 12.81 -14.18 1.06
CA LEU A 315 11.60 -13.95 0.27
C LEU A 315 10.38 -13.64 1.14
N LEU A 316 10.20 -14.34 2.28
CA LEU A 316 9.16 -14.02 3.25
C LEU A 316 9.31 -12.60 3.80
N LEU A 317 10.52 -12.19 4.17
CA LEU A 317 10.76 -10.83 4.67
C LEU A 317 10.49 -9.76 3.59
N ALA A 318 10.90 -10.02 2.34
CA ALA A 318 10.73 -9.10 1.23
C ALA A 318 9.27 -8.96 0.75
N LYS A 319 8.46 -10.02 0.87
CA LYS A 319 7.06 -10.02 0.40
C LYS A 319 6.04 -9.86 1.52
N MET A 320 6.34 -10.32 2.73
CA MET A 320 5.39 -10.39 3.84
C MET A 320 6.03 -9.96 5.16
N PRO A 321 6.62 -8.74 5.25
CA PRO A 321 7.30 -8.30 6.47
C PRO A 321 6.36 -8.20 7.68
N HIS A 322 5.07 -7.95 7.46
CA HIS A 322 4.04 -7.82 8.51
C HIS A 322 3.81 -9.09 9.34
N ILE A 323 4.32 -10.24 8.91
CA ILE A 323 4.16 -11.52 9.63
C ILE A 323 4.98 -11.60 10.92
N ILE A 324 5.95 -10.70 11.09
CA ILE A 324 6.76 -10.55 12.31
C ILE A 324 6.47 -9.20 12.99
N PRO A 325 6.62 -9.11 14.33
CA PRO A 325 6.32 -7.89 15.08
C PRO A 325 7.13 -6.67 14.60
N HIS A 326 6.52 -5.48 14.70
CA HIS A 326 7.15 -4.22 14.35
C HIS A 326 8.50 -4.00 15.07
N THR A 327 8.57 -4.31 16.36
CA THR A 327 9.80 -4.16 17.17
C THR A 327 10.97 -4.96 16.59
N GLU A 328 10.72 -6.20 16.15
CA GLU A 328 11.74 -7.06 15.53
C GLU A 328 12.22 -6.49 14.19
N ARG A 329 11.30 -5.90 13.41
CA ARG A 329 11.64 -5.23 12.13
C ARG A 329 12.47 -3.97 12.33
N VAL A 330 12.20 -3.19 13.38
CA VAL A 330 13.05 -2.05 13.76
C VAL A 330 14.45 -2.52 14.14
N GLN A 331 14.58 -3.61 14.91
CA GLN A 331 15.87 -4.18 15.25
C GLN A 331 16.64 -4.69 14.01
N LEU A 332 15.95 -5.37 13.09
CA LEU A 332 16.52 -5.78 11.80
C LEU A 332 17.02 -4.58 10.99
N PHE A 333 16.21 -3.52 10.88
CA PHE A 333 16.61 -2.28 10.23
C PHE A 333 17.90 -1.70 10.84
N ARG A 334 17.97 -1.60 12.17
CA ARG A 334 19.17 -1.11 12.88
C ARG A 334 20.38 -2.01 12.66
N LYS A 335 20.19 -3.32 12.63
CA LYS A 335 21.24 -4.30 12.30
C LYS A 335 21.76 -4.10 10.87
N PHE A 336 20.89 -3.86 9.89
CA PHE A 336 21.30 -3.60 8.51
C PHE A 336 22.13 -2.32 8.38
N VAL A 337 21.71 -1.25 9.06
CA VAL A 337 22.48 0.01 9.13
C VAL A 337 23.85 -0.22 9.78
N ALA A 338 23.91 -0.91 10.92
CA ALA A 338 25.17 -1.19 11.62
C ALA A 338 26.14 -2.05 10.79
N ASN A 339 25.61 -3.05 10.09
CA ASN A 339 26.39 -3.87 9.16
C ASN A 339 26.95 -3.02 8.02
N GLU A 340 26.15 -2.12 7.43
CA GLU A 340 26.63 -1.21 6.38
C GLU A 340 27.72 -0.26 6.90
N LYS A 341 27.54 0.34 8.09
CA LYS A 341 28.58 1.17 8.73
C LYS A 341 29.87 0.38 8.91
N THR A 342 29.79 -0.89 9.30
CA THR A 342 30.96 -1.78 9.44
C THR A 342 31.65 -2.02 8.11
N VAL A 343 30.89 -2.35 7.06
CA VAL A 343 31.42 -2.58 5.70
C VAL A 343 32.08 -1.32 5.13
N LEU A 344 31.52 -0.14 5.42
CA LEU A 344 32.06 1.15 4.98
C LEU A 344 33.22 1.67 5.85
N GLY A 345 33.58 0.97 6.94
CA GLY A 345 34.63 1.41 7.87
C GLY A 345 34.25 2.65 8.69
N LEU A 346 32.95 2.85 8.94
CA LEU A 346 32.39 4.02 9.65
C LEU A 346 32.11 3.74 11.14
N THR A 347 32.78 2.74 11.73
CA THR A 347 32.65 2.44 13.16
C THR A 347 33.46 3.42 14.01
N GLU A 348 33.08 3.61 15.27
CA GLU A 348 33.73 4.57 16.19
C GLU A 348 35.24 4.35 16.28
N SER A 349 35.71 3.09 16.32
CA SER A 349 37.14 2.76 16.34
C SER A 349 37.90 3.14 15.06
N ALA A 350 37.21 3.24 13.92
CA ALA A 350 37.80 3.66 12.64
C ALA A 350 37.73 5.18 12.44
N CYS A 351 36.77 5.87 13.07
CA CYS A 351 36.59 7.32 12.97
C CYS A 351 37.69 8.13 13.68
N ALA A 352 38.49 7.51 14.55
CA ALA A 352 39.71 8.09 15.11
C ALA A 352 40.80 8.35 14.04
N ALA A 353 40.69 7.76 12.84
CA ALA A 353 41.71 7.80 11.79
C ALA A 353 41.50 8.89 10.69
N GLY A 354 40.60 9.87 10.88
CA GLY A 354 40.67 11.15 10.13
C GLY A 354 39.68 11.39 8.97
N THR A 355 38.56 10.66 8.89
CA THR A 355 37.55 10.84 7.82
C THR A 355 36.25 11.51 8.30
N SER A 356 36.31 12.40 9.29
CA SER A 356 35.14 13.17 9.74
C SER A 356 34.91 14.40 8.84
N THR A 357 33.68 14.62 8.39
CA THR A 357 33.31 15.84 7.65
C THR A 357 33.04 16.95 8.65
N LEU A 358 33.84 18.03 8.65
CA LEU A 358 33.59 19.22 9.47
C LEU A 358 32.80 20.25 8.65
N ILE A 359 31.66 20.70 9.17
CA ILE A 359 30.88 21.79 8.59
C ILE A 359 30.77 22.97 9.56
N THR A 360 30.72 24.17 9.00
CA THR A 360 30.59 25.42 9.76
C THR A 360 29.25 26.07 9.44
N ILE A 361 28.43 26.34 10.47
CA ILE A 361 27.03 26.72 10.32
C ILE A 361 26.76 28.02 11.07
N HIS A 362 26.29 29.05 10.36
CA HIS A 362 25.75 30.25 11.01
C HIS A 362 24.29 30.01 11.39
N ARG A 363 23.91 30.28 12.65
CA ARG A 363 22.52 30.08 13.12
C ARG A 363 21.48 30.81 12.25
N SER A 364 21.81 32.00 11.76
CA SER A 364 20.94 32.80 10.89
C SER A 364 20.76 32.25 9.47
N ARG A 365 21.61 31.30 9.02
CA ARG A 365 21.64 30.77 7.66
C ARG A 365 21.83 29.24 7.64
N ILE A 366 21.19 28.57 8.59
CA ILE A 366 21.41 27.14 8.85
C ILE A 366 21.13 26.26 7.62
N VAL A 367 20.06 26.58 6.88
CA VAL A 367 19.67 25.82 5.68
C VAL A 367 20.64 26.08 4.54
N GLU A 368 21.02 27.34 4.32
CA GLU A 368 21.91 27.74 3.23
C GLU A 368 23.32 27.20 3.43
N ASP A 369 23.88 27.33 4.63
CA ASP A 369 25.22 26.84 4.95
C ASP A 369 25.27 25.31 4.96
N GLY A 370 24.22 24.66 5.47
CA GLY A 370 24.05 23.21 5.43
C GLY A 370 23.94 22.70 3.98
N TYR A 371 23.11 23.33 3.15
CA TYR A 371 22.94 22.99 1.75
C TYR A 371 24.27 23.09 0.99
N ARG A 372 24.97 24.22 1.11
CA ARG A 372 26.25 24.45 0.40
C ARG A 372 27.32 23.42 0.72
N GLN A 373 27.39 22.97 1.97
CA GLN A 373 28.44 22.07 2.43
C GLN A 373 28.09 20.59 2.29
N LEU A 374 26.80 20.22 2.37
CA LEU A 374 26.38 18.82 2.44
C LEU A 374 25.69 18.31 1.17
N ALA A 375 25.04 19.18 0.37
CA ALA A 375 24.20 18.72 -0.75
C ALA A 375 24.99 17.94 -1.81
N LEU A 376 26.24 18.34 -2.07
CA LEU A 376 27.12 17.73 -3.07
C LEU A 376 28.06 16.66 -2.49
N LEU A 377 27.98 16.36 -1.20
CA LEU A 377 28.82 15.33 -0.61
C LEU A 377 28.49 13.95 -1.18
N PRO A 378 29.51 13.11 -1.42
CA PRO A 378 29.31 11.71 -1.73
C PRO A 378 28.48 11.04 -0.62
N PRO A 379 27.56 10.12 -0.95
CA PRO A 379 26.73 9.44 0.05
C PRO A 379 27.54 8.76 1.16
N GLN A 380 28.71 8.20 0.86
CA GLN A 380 29.60 7.60 1.85
C GLN A 380 30.11 8.61 2.89
N ALA A 381 30.48 9.83 2.45
CA ALA A 381 30.92 10.89 3.36
C ALA A 381 29.76 11.38 4.23
N LEU A 382 28.55 11.49 3.67
CA LEU A 382 27.36 11.88 4.42
C LEU A 382 26.92 10.80 5.42
N LYS A 383 27.12 9.51 5.11
CA LYS A 383 26.90 8.39 6.03
C LYS A 383 27.90 8.36 7.18
N GLY A 384 29.10 8.92 6.99
CA GLY A 384 30.12 9.05 8.04
C GLY A 384 29.78 10.07 9.11
N VAL A 385 30.71 10.26 10.06
CA VAL A 385 30.56 11.22 11.16
C VAL A 385 30.66 12.65 10.61
N ILE A 386 29.63 13.45 10.87
CA ILE A 386 29.59 14.87 10.53
C ILE A 386 29.79 15.66 11.83
N ARG A 387 30.85 16.46 11.88
CA ARG A 387 31.12 17.39 12.96
C ARG A 387 30.59 18.76 12.59
N VAL A 388 29.89 19.40 13.50
CA VAL A 388 29.31 20.73 13.28
C VAL A 388 30.00 21.74 14.18
N ARG A 389 30.33 22.89 13.61
CA ARG A 389 30.76 24.08 14.33
C ARG A 389 29.74 25.18 14.12
N PHE A 390 29.10 25.64 15.18
CA PHE A 390 28.19 26.79 15.10
C PHE A 390 28.96 28.10 15.20
N ILE A 391 28.48 29.08 14.45
CA ILE A 391 28.89 30.48 14.54
C ILE A 391 27.68 31.29 14.99
N ASN A 392 27.86 32.05 16.08
CA ASN A 392 26.82 32.91 16.63
C ASN A 392 26.57 34.16 15.75
N GLU A 393 25.59 34.99 16.15
CA GLU A 393 25.26 36.22 15.42
C GLU A 393 26.42 37.23 15.37
N GLN A 394 27.34 37.17 16.33
CA GLN A 394 28.53 38.02 16.42
C GLN A 394 29.72 37.47 15.61
N GLY A 395 29.56 36.35 14.91
CA GLY A 395 30.62 35.74 14.09
C GLY A 395 31.67 34.96 14.89
N LEU A 396 31.40 34.65 16.17
CA LEU A 396 32.30 33.91 17.04
C LEU A 396 31.95 32.42 17.06
N ASP A 397 32.97 31.58 17.19
CA ASP A 397 32.83 30.13 17.32
C ASP A 397 32.09 29.80 18.63
N GLU A 398 30.97 29.08 18.51
CA GLU A 398 30.29 28.44 19.64
C GLU A 398 30.96 27.09 19.89
N ALA A 399 31.71 26.99 21.00
CA ALA A 399 32.31 25.73 21.41
C ALA A 399 31.20 24.77 21.88
N GLY A 400 30.89 23.77 21.05
CA GLY A 400 30.01 22.67 21.44
C GLY A 400 30.64 21.82 22.55
N ILE A 401 29.88 21.60 23.63
CA ILE A 401 30.32 20.81 24.79
C ILE A 401 30.35 19.32 24.45
N ASP A 402 29.41 18.87 23.60
CA ASP A 402 29.28 17.48 23.13
C ASP A 402 29.19 17.43 21.59
N GLN A 403 30.06 16.63 20.96
CA GLN A 403 30.15 16.54 19.49
C GLN A 403 28.88 15.92 18.88
N ASP A 404 28.28 14.95 19.57
CA ASP A 404 27.06 14.28 19.08
C ASP A 404 25.82 15.15 19.28
N GLY A 405 25.76 15.91 20.39
CA GLY A 405 24.71 16.89 20.66
C GLY A 405 24.63 17.99 19.59
N VAL A 406 25.77 18.53 19.15
CA VAL A 406 25.81 19.66 18.19
C VAL A 406 25.36 19.24 16.79
N PHE A 407 25.75 18.04 16.34
CA PHE A 407 25.25 17.51 15.06
C PHE A 407 23.74 17.27 15.08
N LYS A 408 23.23 16.70 16.17
CA LYS A 408 21.80 16.47 16.36
C LYS A 408 21.02 17.79 16.37
N GLU A 409 21.53 18.81 17.07
CA GLU A 409 20.94 20.16 17.08
C GLU A 409 20.84 20.74 15.67
N PHE A 410 21.94 20.73 14.91
CA PHE A 410 21.94 21.18 13.52
C PHE A 410 20.90 20.48 12.66
N LEU A 411 20.81 19.15 12.78
CA LEU A 411 19.90 18.34 11.99
C LEU A 411 18.43 18.67 12.33
N GLU A 412 18.10 18.78 13.62
CA GLU A 412 16.74 19.12 14.07
C GLU A 412 16.33 20.54 13.65
N GLU A 413 17.20 21.54 13.81
CA GLU A 413 16.91 22.92 13.42
C GLU A 413 16.78 23.07 11.90
N THR A 414 17.65 22.42 11.13
CA THR A 414 17.56 22.39 9.66
C THR A 414 16.22 21.80 9.23
N ILE A 415 15.86 20.64 9.78
CA ILE A 415 14.59 19.95 9.49
C ILE A 415 13.40 20.85 9.84
N LYS A 416 13.40 21.45 11.02
CA LYS A 416 12.33 22.38 11.43
C LYS A 416 12.16 23.53 10.45
N ARG A 417 13.27 24.09 9.93
CA ARG A 417 13.23 25.23 9.00
C ARG A 417 12.79 24.85 7.58
N VAL A 418 13.23 23.70 7.06
CA VAL A 418 12.91 23.28 5.67
C VAL A 418 11.48 22.74 5.52
N PHE A 419 10.91 22.20 6.60
CA PHE A 419 9.53 21.72 6.63
C PHE A 419 8.52 22.80 7.03
N ASP A 420 8.98 24.01 7.37
CA ASP A 420 8.12 25.16 7.62
C ASP A 420 7.39 25.58 6.33
N PRO A 421 6.05 25.60 6.30
CA PRO A 421 5.28 25.99 5.12
C PRO A 421 5.58 27.41 4.60
N SER A 422 6.12 28.31 5.44
CA SER A 422 6.55 29.65 5.03
C SER A 422 7.68 29.63 3.99
N LEU A 423 8.47 28.55 3.92
CA LEU A 423 9.51 28.38 2.89
C LEU A 423 8.94 27.92 1.54
N ASN A 424 7.64 27.56 1.47
CA ASN A 424 6.95 27.06 0.26
C ASN A 424 7.61 25.82 -0.40
N LEU A 425 8.45 25.07 0.34
CA LEU A 425 8.86 23.72 -0.07
C LEU A 425 7.80 22.69 0.28
N PHE A 426 7.24 22.76 1.48
CA PHE A 426 6.19 21.87 1.95
C PHE A 426 4.92 22.66 2.23
N LYS A 427 3.79 21.98 2.12
CA LYS A 427 2.48 22.51 2.48
C LYS A 427 1.86 21.58 3.52
N ALA A 428 1.11 22.17 4.45
CA ALA A 428 0.33 21.44 5.42
C ALA A 428 -1.08 21.16 4.87
N THR A 429 -1.61 19.98 5.14
CA THR A 429 -3.05 19.70 4.97
C THR A 429 -3.85 20.33 6.11
N SER A 430 -5.18 20.18 6.08
CA SER A 430 -6.04 20.59 7.20
C SER A 430 -5.75 19.88 8.52
N GLU A 431 -5.01 18.77 8.48
CA GLU A 431 -4.61 17.97 9.66
C GLU A 431 -3.15 18.20 10.05
N GLU A 432 -2.56 19.32 9.60
CA GLU A 432 -1.16 19.70 9.84
C GLU A 432 -0.15 18.66 9.34
N ARG A 433 -0.55 17.82 8.38
CA ARG A 433 0.33 16.83 7.74
C ARG A 433 1.06 17.44 6.55
N LEU A 434 2.36 17.23 6.47
CA LEU A 434 3.22 17.84 5.47
C LEU A 434 3.34 17.00 4.20
N TYR A 435 3.28 17.68 3.06
CA TYR A 435 3.55 17.12 1.73
C TYR A 435 4.24 18.18 0.85
N PRO A 436 4.93 17.79 -0.25
CA PRO A 436 5.58 18.74 -1.13
C PRO A 436 4.62 19.79 -1.69
N SER A 437 5.04 21.04 -1.73
CA SER A 437 4.25 22.12 -2.31
C SER A 437 4.20 21.98 -3.84
N PRO A 438 3.01 21.93 -4.47
CA PRO A 438 2.88 21.95 -5.93
C PRO A 438 3.47 23.24 -6.55
N THR A 439 3.47 24.32 -5.78
CA THR A 439 3.96 25.65 -6.17
C THR A 439 5.40 25.91 -5.73
N SER A 440 6.15 24.87 -5.33
CA SER A 440 7.57 25.02 -4.94
C SER A 440 8.45 25.55 -6.08
N HIS A 441 8.03 25.37 -7.34
CA HIS A 441 8.75 25.82 -8.53
C HIS A 441 8.91 27.34 -8.62
N ILE A 442 8.19 28.09 -7.78
CA ILE A 442 8.38 29.54 -7.60
C ILE A 442 9.78 29.85 -7.03
N GLN A 443 10.36 28.92 -6.27
CA GLN A 443 11.70 29.05 -5.73
C GLN A 443 12.73 28.46 -6.71
N ASP A 444 13.79 29.22 -6.98
CA ASP A 444 14.93 28.74 -7.75
C ASP A 444 15.57 27.51 -7.10
N ASN A 445 15.96 26.54 -7.93
CA ASN A 445 16.61 25.29 -7.48
C ASN A 445 15.80 24.47 -6.46
N HIS A 446 14.47 24.61 -6.41
CA HIS A 446 13.64 23.89 -5.44
C HIS A 446 13.85 22.36 -5.49
N LEU A 447 14.07 21.77 -6.67
CA LEU A 447 14.31 20.32 -6.81
C LEU A 447 15.60 19.89 -6.12
N GLN A 448 16.68 20.64 -6.28
CA GLN A 448 17.95 20.37 -5.59
C GLN A 448 17.78 20.52 -4.08
N LEU A 449 16.95 21.48 -3.64
CA LEU A 449 16.63 21.65 -2.23
C LEU A 449 15.81 20.47 -1.69
N PHE A 450 14.82 19.95 -2.42
CA PHE A 450 14.14 18.70 -2.04
C PHE A 450 15.08 17.51 -1.93
N GLU A 451 16.03 17.37 -2.87
CA GLU A 451 17.04 16.30 -2.78
C GLU A 451 17.90 16.46 -1.52
N PHE A 452 18.33 17.68 -1.19
CA PHE A 452 19.04 17.95 0.05
C PHE A 452 18.21 17.62 1.29
N VAL A 453 16.95 18.06 1.35
CA VAL A 453 16.04 17.75 2.47
C VAL A 453 15.86 16.23 2.62
N GLY A 454 15.71 15.50 1.51
CA GLY A 454 15.67 14.05 1.49
C GLY A 454 16.94 13.43 2.09
N ARG A 455 18.13 13.94 1.75
CA ARG A 455 19.41 13.49 2.32
C ARG A 455 19.49 13.74 3.83
N VAL A 456 19.10 14.92 4.29
CA VAL A 456 19.12 15.29 5.73
C VAL A 456 18.17 14.40 6.53
N LEU A 457 16.94 14.19 6.05
CA LEU A 457 16.00 13.27 6.72
C LEU A 457 16.49 11.82 6.67
N GLY A 458 17.05 11.38 5.53
CA GLY A 458 17.65 10.07 5.39
C GLY A 458 18.80 9.86 6.39
N LYS A 459 19.64 10.88 6.60
CA LYS A 459 20.70 10.87 7.60
C LYS A 459 20.14 10.77 9.02
N ALA A 460 19.07 11.49 9.35
CA ALA A 460 18.40 11.38 10.65
C ALA A 460 17.97 9.93 10.94
N VAL A 461 17.27 9.32 9.98
CA VAL A 461 16.78 7.94 10.08
C VAL A 461 17.96 6.95 10.18
N TYR A 462 19.04 7.18 9.42
CA TYR A 462 20.25 6.36 9.43
C TYR A 462 20.93 6.37 10.81
N GLU A 463 21.07 7.54 11.42
CA GLU A 463 21.66 7.68 12.76
C GLU A 463 20.70 7.26 13.88
N GLY A 464 19.41 7.10 13.58
CA GLY A 464 18.39 6.81 14.59
C GLY A 464 17.99 8.02 15.42
N ILE A 465 18.16 9.20 14.84
CA ILE A 465 17.67 10.46 15.39
C ILE A 465 16.21 10.62 14.97
N VAL A 466 15.33 10.69 15.96
CA VAL A 466 13.90 10.95 15.75
C VAL A 466 13.64 12.44 15.59
N VAL A 467 12.77 12.80 14.65
CA VAL A 467 12.43 14.18 14.31
C VAL A 467 10.93 14.37 14.22
N ASP A 468 10.43 15.47 14.77
CA ASP A 468 9.00 15.77 14.85
C ASP A 468 8.50 16.38 13.53
N VAL A 469 8.26 15.51 12.55
CA VAL A 469 7.78 15.91 11.21
C VAL A 469 6.60 15.01 10.82
N PRO A 470 5.36 15.50 10.96
CA PRO A 470 4.17 14.73 10.62
C PRO A 470 3.92 14.78 9.12
N PHE A 471 4.26 13.70 8.39
CA PHE A 471 4.00 13.65 6.95
C PHE A 471 2.58 13.20 6.63
N ALA A 472 2.09 13.61 5.46
CA ALA A 472 0.89 13.04 4.89
C ALA A 472 1.14 11.61 4.42
N SER A 473 0.19 10.70 4.67
CA SER A 473 0.36 9.27 4.37
C SER A 473 0.54 9.01 2.86
N PHE A 474 -0.18 9.74 2.00
CA PHE A 474 0.02 9.69 0.55
C PHE A 474 1.43 10.12 0.09
N PHE A 475 2.14 10.95 0.84
CA PHE A 475 3.51 11.33 0.52
C PHE A 475 4.49 10.24 0.98
N LEU A 476 4.33 9.73 2.21
CA LEU A 476 5.18 8.66 2.73
C LEU A 476 5.04 7.34 1.96
N SER A 477 3.85 7.01 1.45
CA SER A 477 3.67 5.84 0.60
C SER A 477 4.55 5.92 -0.65
N GLN A 478 4.71 7.11 -1.23
CA GLN A 478 5.60 7.34 -2.37
C GLN A 478 7.07 7.17 -1.99
N VAL A 479 7.48 7.66 -0.81
CA VAL A 479 8.83 7.47 -0.27
C VAL A 479 9.19 5.99 -0.13
N LEU A 480 8.24 5.18 0.37
CA LEU A 480 8.33 3.72 0.47
C LEU A 480 8.37 3.00 -0.89
N GLY A 481 8.20 3.71 -2.02
CA GLY A 481 8.13 3.11 -3.35
C GLY A 481 6.82 2.40 -3.63
N GLN A 482 5.78 2.69 -2.84
CA GLN A 482 4.47 2.07 -2.91
C GLN A 482 3.55 2.78 -3.92
N THR A 483 4.09 3.16 -5.08
CA THR A 483 3.41 3.94 -6.12
C THR A 483 2.75 3.08 -7.20
N GLN A 484 2.67 1.76 -7.00
CA GLN A 484 2.03 0.87 -7.98
C GLN A 484 0.53 1.17 -8.02
N GLU A 485 0.00 1.46 -9.22
CA GLU A 485 -1.39 1.89 -9.47
C GLU A 485 -2.43 0.94 -8.83
N ALA A 486 -2.14 -0.35 -8.73
CA ALA A 486 -3.04 -1.35 -8.14
C ALA A 486 -3.09 -1.36 -6.60
N LEU A 487 -2.19 -0.66 -5.90
CA LEU A 487 -2.06 -0.72 -4.44
C LEU A 487 -2.44 0.60 -3.73
N TYR A 488 -2.93 1.58 -4.47
CA TYR A 488 -3.15 2.92 -3.94
C TYR A 488 -4.62 3.36 -4.09
N SER A 489 -5.34 3.34 -2.96
CA SER A 489 -6.67 3.92 -2.84
C SER A 489 -6.54 5.43 -2.64
N CYS A 490 -6.55 6.17 -3.75
CA CYS A 490 -6.52 7.64 -3.70
C CYS A 490 -7.67 8.20 -2.84
N ILE A 491 -8.85 7.57 -2.92
CA ILE A 491 -10.07 8.08 -2.29
C ILE A 491 -9.96 8.04 -0.76
N ASP A 492 -9.33 7.02 -0.17
CA ASP A 492 -9.18 6.87 1.29
C ASP A 492 -8.27 7.94 1.92
N GLU A 493 -7.29 8.42 1.18
CA GLU A 493 -6.31 9.41 1.63
C GLU A 493 -6.77 10.85 1.36
N LEU A 494 -7.69 11.03 0.41
CA LEU A 494 -8.17 12.33 -0.02
C LEU A 494 -8.76 13.20 1.09
N PRO A 495 -9.55 12.70 2.08
CA PRO A 495 -10.03 13.51 3.19
C PRO A 495 -8.89 14.13 4.01
N SER A 496 -7.74 13.45 4.11
CA SER A 496 -6.58 13.95 4.85
C SER A 496 -5.83 15.05 4.08
N LEU A 497 -5.96 15.07 2.74
CA LEU A 497 -5.40 16.10 1.86
C LEU A 497 -6.34 17.31 1.77
N ASP A 498 -7.59 17.08 1.33
CA ASP A 498 -8.59 18.09 1.02
C ASP A 498 -10.00 17.52 1.22
N ARG A 499 -10.65 17.95 2.31
CA ARG A 499 -12.00 17.49 2.68
C ARG A 499 -13.10 18.00 1.74
N ASP A 500 -12.93 19.19 1.17
CA ASP A 500 -13.94 19.76 0.27
C ASP A 500 -13.91 19.07 -1.09
N LEU A 501 -12.71 18.78 -1.59
CA LEU A 501 -12.55 17.96 -2.79
C LEU A 501 -13.10 16.54 -2.57
N TYR A 502 -12.79 15.92 -1.43
CA TYR A 502 -13.36 14.62 -1.07
C TYR A 502 -14.90 14.66 -1.08
N ARG A 503 -15.53 15.63 -0.41
CA ARG A 503 -16.99 15.78 -0.40
C ARG A 503 -17.56 15.91 -1.82
N SER A 504 -16.89 16.69 -2.68
CA SER A 504 -17.33 16.93 -4.06
C SER A 504 -17.24 15.67 -4.92
N LEU A 505 -16.15 14.90 -4.82
CA LEU A 505 -16.00 13.63 -5.56
C LEU A 505 -16.94 12.54 -5.03
N THR A 506 -17.15 12.47 -3.71
CA THR A 506 -18.13 11.56 -3.10
C THR A 506 -19.56 11.92 -3.52
N TYR A 507 -19.89 13.20 -3.68
CA TYR A 507 -21.18 13.62 -4.24
C TYR A 507 -21.36 13.11 -5.68
N ILE A 508 -20.35 13.28 -6.55
CA ILE A 508 -20.39 12.77 -7.93
C ILE A 508 -20.56 11.24 -7.96
N LYS A 509 -19.87 10.52 -7.07
CA LYS A 509 -19.95 9.05 -6.96
C LYS A 509 -21.39 8.58 -6.72
N HIS A 510 -22.12 9.26 -5.84
CA HIS A 510 -23.45 8.86 -5.37
C HIS A 510 -24.60 9.57 -6.11
N LEU A 511 -24.30 10.40 -7.11
CA LEU A 511 -25.33 11.07 -7.88
C LEU A 511 -26.14 10.04 -8.69
N GLU A 512 -27.46 10.00 -8.45
CA GLU A 512 -28.41 9.13 -9.17
C GLU A 512 -28.89 9.75 -10.50
N THR A 513 -28.82 11.08 -10.62
CA THR A 513 -29.11 11.81 -11.86
C THR A 513 -27.89 11.84 -12.77
N ASP A 514 -28.09 12.13 -14.06
CA ASP A 514 -27.01 12.16 -15.06
C ASP A 514 -25.92 13.17 -14.65
N VAL A 515 -24.70 12.66 -14.44
CA VAL A 515 -23.53 13.48 -14.09
C VAL A 515 -23.16 14.47 -15.20
N SER A 516 -23.62 14.23 -16.43
CA SER A 516 -23.37 15.11 -17.58
C SER A 516 -23.87 16.54 -17.35
N ASP A 517 -24.90 16.73 -16.51
CA ASP A 517 -25.44 18.05 -16.16
C ASP A 517 -24.46 18.95 -15.38
N LEU A 518 -23.38 18.37 -14.84
CA LEU A 518 -22.35 19.12 -14.11
C LEU A 518 -21.30 19.76 -15.04
N ASP A 519 -21.35 19.51 -16.36
CA ASP A 519 -20.41 20.01 -17.37
C ASP A 519 -18.93 19.79 -17.01
N LEU A 520 -18.65 18.70 -16.30
CA LEU A 520 -17.29 18.32 -15.92
C LEU A 520 -16.56 17.71 -17.12
N THR A 521 -15.27 17.99 -17.20
CA THR A 521 -14.36 17.37 -18.18
C THR A 521 -13.21 16.67 -17.47
N PHE A 522 -12.46 15.82 -18.18
CA PHE A 522 -11.25 15.19 -17.64
C PHE A 522 -10.06 16.19 -17.60
N SER A 523 -10.26 17.35 -16.97
CA SER A 523 -9.26 18.39 -16.76
C SER A 523 -9.46 19.13 -15.44
N THR A 524 -8.44 19.86 -14.96
CA THR A 524 -8.51 20.66 -13.74
C THR A 524 -7.73 21.96 -13.88
N ASP A 525 -8.28 23.04 -13.35
CA ASP A 525 -7.70 24.38 -13.40
C ASP A 525 -6.97 24.71 -12.09
N HIS A 526 -5.75 25.22 -12.21
CA HIS A 526 -4.92 25.71 -11.10
C HIS A 526 -4.58 27.18 -11.29
N ASP A 527 -4.85 27.99 -10.27
CA ASP A 527 -4.37 29.38 -10.22
C ASP A 527 -2.94 29.43 -9.65
N VAL A 528 -2.00 29.89 -10.46
CA VAL A 528 -0.61 30.15 -10.06
C VAL A 528 -0.32 31.63 -10.27
N MET A 529 -0.27 32.40 -9.18
CA MET A 529 0.00 33.84 -9.18
C MET A 529 -0.95 34.65 -10.07
N GLY A 530 -2.24 34.30 -10.12
CA GLY A 530 -3.26 34.97 -10.93
C GLY A 530 -3.36 34.44 -12.37
N ARG A 531 -2.56 33.43 -12.75
CA ARG A 531 -2.65 32.76 -14.04
C ARG A 531 -3.30 31.39 -13.87
N VAL A 532 -4.42 31.18 -14.56
CA VAL A 532 -5.09 29.88 -14.62
C VAL A 532 -4.36 28.95 -15.59
N LEU A 533 -3.91 27.81 -15.09
CA LEU A 533 -3.28 26.73 -15.83
C LEU A 533 -4.20 25.50 -15.79
N THR A 534 -4.67 25.07 -16.97
CA THR A 534 -5.51 23.88 -17.13
C THR A 534 -4.67 22.63 -17.38
N HIS A 535 -4.75 21.66 -16.48
CA HIS A 535 -4.11 20.35 -16.60
C HIS A 535 -5.12 19.31 -17.09
N GLU A 536 -4.79 18.54 -18.14
CA GLU A 536 -5.61 17.42 -18.58
C GLU A 536 -5.28 16.17 -17.76
N LEU A 537 -6.32 15.47 -17.27
CA LEU A 537 -6.18 14.22 -16.52
C LEU A 537 -5.87 13.03 -17.43
N VAL A 538 -6.32 13.11 -18.68
CA VAL A 538 -6.01 12.19 -19.79
C VAL A 538 -5.72 12.99 -21.05
N PRO A 539 -4.99 12.45 -22.03
CA PRO A 539 -4.76 13.14 -23.30
C PRO A 539 -6.10 13.52 -23.98
N GLY A 540 -6.28 14.81 -24.29
CA GLY A 540 -7.53 15.33 -24.86
C GLY A 540 -8.69 15.44 -23.86
N GLY A 541 -8.39 15.35 -22.56
CA GLY A 541 -9.37 15.32 -21.49
C GLY A 541 -10.25 16.57 -21.40
N ARG A 542 -9.81 17.72 -21.93
CA ARG A 542 -10.63 18.94 -22.02
C ARG A 542 -11.88 18.78 -22.87
N MET A 543 -11.87 17.86 -23.85
CA MET A 543 -13.01 17.60 -24.73
C MET A 543 -13.79 16.36 -24.32
N LEU A 544 -13.35 15.65 -23.28
CA LEU A 544 -14.00 14.42 -22.81
C LEU A 544 -14.93 14.77 -21.63
N PRO A 545 -16.25 14.71 -21.80
CA PRO A 545 -17.19 14.97 -20.71
C PRO A 545 -17.23 13.81 -19.72
N VAL A 546 -17.49 14.14 -18.46
CA VAL A 546 -17.78 13.18 -17.40
C VAL A 546 -19.26 12.80 -17.47
N ASN A 547 -19.57 11.52 -17.44
CA ASN A 547 -20.91 10.94 -17.46
C ASN A 547 -20.99 9.72 -16.54
N ASP A 548 -22.16 9.11 -16.39
CA ASP A 548 -22.38 7.99 -15.47
C ASP A 548 -21.50 6.76 -15.73
N HIS A 549 -21.07 6.55 -16.97
CA HIS A 549 -20.24 5.41 -17.33
C HIS A 549 -18.77 5.62 -16.94
N ASN A 550 -18.30 6.88 -16.88
CA ASN A 550 -16.89 7.20 -16.66
C ASN A 550 -16.62 8.00 -15.37
N LYS A 551 -17.65 8.34 -14.58
CA LYS A 551 -17.52 9.15 -13.36
C LYS A 551 -16.57 8.56 -12.32
N ILE A 552 -16.56 7.24 -12.17
CA ILE A 552 -15.62 6.55 -11.26
C ILE A 552 -14.17 6.76 -11.74
N ASN A 553 -13.90 6.62 -13.03
CA ASN A 553 -12.58 6.88 -13.61
C ASN A 553 -12.14 8.34 -13.41
N TYR A 554 -13.06 9.30 -13.60
CA TYR A 554 -12.79 10.72 -13.34
C TYR A 554 -12.38 10.97 -11.88
N ILE A 555 -13.13 10.40 -10.92
CA ILE A 555 -12.83 10.52 -9.48
C ILE A 555 -11.42 10.01 -9.17
N HIS A 556 -11.07 8.82 -9.67
CA HIS A 556 -9.74 8.25 -9.48
C HIS A 556 -8.63 9.11 -10.07
N LEU A 557 -8.78 9.57 -11.30
CA LEU A 557 -7.78 10.36 -11.99
C LEU A 557 -7.59 11.74 -11.34
N MET A 558 -8.67 12.38 -10.89
CA MET A 558 -8.62 13.64 -10.15
C MET A 558 -7.86 13.47 -8.83
N ALA A 559 -8.20 12.44 -8.06
CA ALA A 559 -7.55 12.15 -6.78
C ALA A 559 -6.06 11.81 -7.01
N HIS A 560 -5.75 10.96 -7.99
CA HIS A 560 -4.39 10.61 -8.37
C HIS A 560 -3.59 11.85 -8.82
N PHE A 561 -4.18 12.75 -9.60
CA PHE A 561 -3.54 13.99 -10.00
C PHE A 561 -3.14 14.83 -8.79
N ARG A 562 -4.06 15.02 -7.83
CA ARG A 562 -3.87 15.84 -6.64
C ARG A 562 -2.86 15.25 -5.65
N MET A 563 -2.78 13.93 -5.49
CA MET A 563 -1.84 13.31 -4.54
C MET A 563 -0.48 12.93 -5.15
N HIS A 564 -0.41 12.73 -6.46
CA HIS A 564 0.80 12.21 -7.12
C HIS A 564 1.32 13.11 -8.24
N ILE A 565 0.50 13.36 -9.27
CA ILE A 565 1.00 13.98 -10.50
C ILE A 565 1.53 15.39 -10.25
N GLN A 566 0.79 16.23 -9.52
CA GLN A 566 1.18 17.63 -9.32
C GLN A 566 2.45 17.84 -8.48
N ILE A 567 2.85 16.83 -7.69
CA ILE A 567 4.05 16.86 -6.83
C ILE A 567 5.14 15.87 -7.27
N LYS A 568 5.01 15.31 -8.49
CA LYS A 568 5.82 14.18 -8.94
C LYS A 568 7.31 14.49 -8.96
N GLU A 569 7.70 15.67 -9.47
CA GLU A 569 9.11 16.05 -9.60
C GLU A 569 9.76 16.32 -8.24
N GLN A 570 9.04 17.03 -7.36
CA GLN A 570 9.44 17.32 -5.99
C GLN A 570 9.64 16.03 -5.20
N THR A 571 8.65 15.13 -5.27
CA THR A 571 8.68 13.83 -4.60
C THR A 571 9.82 12.97 -5.14
N ALA A 572 10.03 12.94 -6.45
CA ALA A 572 11.15 12.21 -7.05
C ALA A 572 12.51 12.75 -6.58
N ALA A 573 12.67 14.08 -6.50
CA ALA A 573 13.90 14.70 -6.01
C ALA A 573 14.17 14.38 -4.54
N PHE A 574 13.16 14.51 -3.69
CA PHE A 574 13.23 14.11 -2.29
C PHE A 574 13.61 12.63 -2.13
N ILE A 575 12.96 11.74 -2.89
CA ILE A 575 13.22 10.30 -2.86
C ILE A 575 14.67 9.99 -3.28
N ARG A 576 15.20 10.65 -4.33
CA ARG A 576 16.60 10.47 -4.73
C ARG A 576 17.55 10.79 -3.57
N GLY A 577 17.30 11.90 -2.88
CA GLY A 577 18.09 12.31 -1.73
C GLY A 577 18.00 11.31 -0.57
N PHE A 578 16.77 10.95 -0.18
CA PHE A 578 16.51 10.03 0.93
C PHE A 578 17.12 8.64 0.67
N ARG A 579 16.94 8.11 -0.54
CA ARG A 579 17.45 6.79 -0.94
C ARG A 579 18.95 6.76 -1.20
N SER A 580 19.61 7.90 -1.36
CA SER A 580 21.07 7.94 -1.38
C SER A 580 21.69 7.53 -0.05
N ILE A 581 20.92 7.68 1.05
CA ILE A 581 21.36 7.34 2.41
C ILE A 581 20.71 6.04 2.89
N ILE A 582 19.40 5.88 2.72
CA ILE A 582 18.65 4.70 3.18
C ILE A 582 18.35 3.74 2.02
N ASN A 583 18.68 2.46 2.19
CA ASN A 583 18.34 1.44 1.21
C ASN A 583 16.82 1.18 1.18
N LEU A 584 16.23 1.17 -0.02
CA LEU A 584 14.80 0.92 -0.24
C LEU A 584 14.34 -0.45 0.27
N ASP A 585 15.18 -1.48 0.15
CA ASP A 585 14.83 -2.82 0.60
C ASP A 585 14.60 -2.86 2.12
N TRP A 586 15.33 -2.03 2.88
CA TRP A 586 15.15 -1.94 4.33
C TRP A 586 13.86 -1.19 4.70
N LEU A 587 13.46 -0.22 3.89
CA LEU A 587 12.21 0.52 4.07
C LEU A 587 10.98 -0.35 3.81
N SER A 588 11.09 -1.32 2.90
CA SER A 588 10.01 -2.26 2.60
C SER A 588 9.55 -3.08 3.81
N LEU A 589 10.34 -3.09 4.90
CA LEU A 589 9.96 -3.70 6.17
C LEU A 589 8.75 -3.01 6.81
N PHE A 590 8.46 -1.75 6.51
CA PHE A 590 7.51 -0.92 7.26
C PHE A 590 6.28 -0.53 6.41
N SER A 591 5.12 -0.46 7.07
CA SER A 591 3.95 0.24 6.54
C SER A 591 4.11 1.77 6.67
N THR A 592 3.23 2.55 6.04
CA THR A 592 3.29 4.02 6.11
C THR A 592 3.25 4.57 7.54
N PRO A 593 2.30 4.15 8.42
CA PRO A 593 2.30 4.60 9.82
C PRO A 593 3.52 4.14 10.60
N GLU A 594 4.08 2.97 10.28
CA GLU A 594 5.29 2.46 10.94
C GLU A 594 6.54 3.24 10.52
N LEU A 595 6.66 3.64 9.25
CA LEU A 595 7.72 4.53 8.82
C LEU A 595 7.60 5.91 9.51
N GLN A 596 6.38 6.44 9.62
CA GLN A 596 6.15 7.68 10.37
C GLN A 596 6.63 7.55 11.83
N ARG A 597 6.35 6.42 12.49
CA ARG A 597 6.85 6.11 13.84
C ARG A 597 8.38 5.94 13.88
N LEU A 598 8.99 5.38 12.83
CA LEU A 598 10.45 5.29 12.74
C LEU A 598 11.11 6.68 12.63
N ILE A 599 10.46 7.62 11.94
CA ILE A 599 10.94 9.00 11.76
C ILE A 599 10.71 9.83 13.02
N SER A 600 9.50 9.82 13.59
CA SER A 600 9.11 10.74 14.66
C SER A 600 9.09 10.14 16.05
N GLY A 601 9.37 8.84 16.16
CA GLY A 601 9.23 8.12 17.41
C GLY A 601 7.76 7.82 17.73
N ASP A 602 7.55 7.32 18.94
CA ASP A 602 6.25 6.91 19.43
C ASP A 602 5.53 8.05 20.17
N ASN A 603 4.23 8.19 19.95
CA ASN A 603 3.39 9.15 20.68
C ASN A 603 2.94 8.61 22.07
N VAL A 604 3.50 7.48 22.51
CA VAL A 604 3.17 6.85 23.79
C VAL A 604 3.84 7.66 24.92
N PRO A 605 3.11 7.98 26.01
CA PRO A 605 3.70 8.66 27.16
C PRO A 605 4.87 7.84 27.72
N LEU A 606 5.97 8.53 28.01
CA LEU A 606 7.21 7.92 28.46
C LEU A 606 7.02 7.22 29.83
N ASP A 607 7.42 5.95 29.93
CA ASP A 607 7.40 5.26 31.23
C ASP A 607 8.57 5.74 32.09
N MET A 608 8.25 6.69 32.97
CA MET A 608 9.19 7.26 33.94
C MET A 608 9.78 6.22 34.91
N THR A 609 9.08 5.11 35.14
CA THR A 609 9.55 4.03 36.02
C THR A 609 10.62 3.20 35.33
N ASP A 610 10.38 2.87 34.06
CA ASP A 610 11.35 2.16 33.24
C ASP A 610 12.61 3.00 32.97
N LEU A 611 12.43 4.29 32.64
CA LEU A 611 13.55 5.23 32.45
C LEU A 611 14.46 5.26 33.69
N ARG A 612 13.88 5.42 34.88
CA ARG A 612 14.63 5.50 36.14
C ARG A 612 15.41 4.21 36.42
N ARG A 613 14.87 3.05 36.06
CA ARG A 613 15.55 1.75 36.23
C ARG A 613 16.78 1.59 35.33
N HIS A 614 16.78 2.22 34.16
CA HIS A 614 17.84 2.11 33.16
C HIS A 614 18.77 3.33 33.10
N THR A 615 18.57 4.33 33.95
CA THR A 615 19.45 5.51 34.03
C THR A 615 20.71 5.16 34.83
N GLN A 616 21.89 5.38 34.25
CA GLN A 616 23.16 5.31 34.95
C GLN A 616 23.55 6.69 35.46
N TYR A 617 23.99 6.78 36.71
CA TYR A 617 24.37 8.03 37.33
C TYR A 617 25.90 8.11 37.43
N TYR A 618 26.47 9.25 37.04
CA TYR A 618 27.91 9.53 37.13
C TYR A 618 28.18 10.70 38.08
N GLY A 619 29.45 11.00 38.36
CA GLY A 619 29.82 12.21 39.11
C GLY A 619 29.34 12.27 40.57
N GLY A 620 29.05 11.13 41.21
CA GLY A 620 28.57 11.05 42.60
C GLY A 620 27.05 11.15 42.77
N PHE A 621 26.31 11.31 41.67
CA PHE A 621 24.86 11.18 41.69
C PHE A 621 24.44 9.71 41.84
N HIS A 622 23.29 9.47 42.47
CA HIS A 622 22.68 8.15 42.62
C HIS A 622 21.16 8.31 42.75
N ASP A 623 20.41 7.22 42.64
CA ASP A 623 18.95 7.23 42.55
C ASP A 623 18.24 7.94 43.73
N SER A 624 18.82 7.83 44.93
CA SER A 624 18.34 8.49 46.16
C SER A 624 18.91 9.90 46.39
N HIS A 625 19.72 10.42 45.48
CA HIS A 625 20.27 11.77 45.58
C HIS A 625 19.14 12.81 45.49
N ARG A 626 19.19 13.84 46.33
CA ARG A 626 18.09 14.81 46.48
C ARG A 626 17.75 15.53 45.17
N VAL A 627 18.76 15.81 44.35
CA VAL A 627 18.63 16.43 43.01
C VAL A 627 17.92 15.48 42.03
N VAL A 628 18.28 14.19 42.04
CA VAL A 628 17.69 13.15 41.17
C VAL A 628 16.23 12.88 41.57
N CYS A 629 15.94 12.77 42.87
CA CYS A 629 14.58 12.61 43.38
C CYS A 629 13.69 13.81 43.07
N GLY A 630 14.24 15.03 43.19
CA GLY A 630 13.57 16.27 42.83
C GLY A 630 13.27 16.36 41.32
N CYS A 631 14.24 16.01 40.48
CA CYS A 631 14.08 15.96 39.03
C CYS A 631 13.00 14.94 38.61
N GLY A 632 12.99 13.75 39.23
CA GLY A 632 11.98 12.70 38.99
C GLY A 632 10.55 13.09 39.41
N THR A 633 10.39 13.93 40.43
CA THR A 633 9.07 14.46 40.84
C THR A 633 8.59 15.61 39.95
N TYR A 634 9.50 16.46 39.48
CA TYR A 634 9.22 17.53 38.51
C TYR A 634 8.79 16.97 37.16
N SER A 635 9.55 15.98 36.71
CA SER A 635 9.30 15.15 35.54
C SER A 635 7.85 14.62 35.50
N ARG A 636 7.42 13.88 36.53
CA ARG A 636 6.05 13.31 36.58
C ARG A 636 4.91 14.35 36.49
N LYS A 637 5.16 15.62 36.84
CA LYS A 637 4.15 16.69 36.77
C LYS A 637 4.09 17.41 35.42
N ILE A 638 5.19 17.48 34.67
CA ILE A 638 5.27 18.20 33.39
C ILE A 638 5.00 17.28 32.20
N PHE A 639 5.40 16.02 32.30
CA PHE A 639 5.35 15.07 31.17
C PHE A 639 3.96 14.71 30.61
N PRO A 640 2.79 14.89 31.26
CA PRO A 640 1.52 14.47 30.63
C PRO A 640 1.16 15.19 29.32
N LYS A 641 1.81 16.32 28.96
CA LYS A 641 1.37 17.19 27.84
C LYS A 641 2.41 17.48 26.75
N LYS A 642 3.70 17.23 26.96
CA LYS A 642 4.77 17.46 25.95
C LYS A 642 5.86 16.39 26.12
N ASN A 643 5.70 15.26 25.44
CA ASN A 643 6.42 14.02 25.77
C ASN A 643 7.84 13.89 25.19
N VAL A 644 8.20 14.57 24.10
CA VAL A 644 9.51 14.35 23.44
C VAL A 644 10.47 15.54 23.59
N VAL A 645 9.96 16.77 23.48
CA VAL A 645 10.79 17.99 23.49
C VAL A 645 11.43 18.28 24.86
N CYS A 646 10.82 17.84 25.97
CA CYS A 646 11.35 18.09 27.32
C CYS A 646 12.32 17.02 27.83
N PHE A 647 12.40 15.83 27.20
CA PHE A 647 13.47 14.85 27.51
C PHE A 647 14.86 15.44 27.20
N LYS A 648 14.91 16.32 26.19
CA LYS A 648 16.07 17.07 25.75
C LYS A 648 16.74 17.90 26.86
N VAL A 649 15.95 18.40 27.82
CA VAL A 649 16.45 19.25 28.92
C VAL A 649 17.01 18.41 30.08
N CYS A 650 16.46 17.22 30.34
CA CYS A 650 16.93 16.40 31.46
C CYS A 650 18.21 15.62 31.15
N TYR A 651 18.49 15.27 29.89
CA TYR A 651 19.73 14.59 29.48
C TYR A 651 20.94 15.53 29.47
N GLU A 652 20.74 16.85 29.32
CA GLU A 652 21.82 17.84 29.44
C GLU A 652 22.09 18.28 30.89
N LEU A 653 21.18 17.95 31.82
CA LEU A 653 21.27 18.35 33.24
C LEU A 653 21.67 17.19 34.19
N LEU A 654 21.76 15.96 33.69
CA LEU A 654 22.19 14.75 34.40
C LEU A 654 23.45 14.20 33.73
#